data_AF-M6AMD3-F1
#
_entry.id   AF-M6AMD3-F1
#
_cell.length_a   1.000
_cell.length_b   1.000
_cell.length_c   1.000
_cell.angle_alpha   90.00
_cell.angle_beta   90.00
_cell.angle_gamma   90.00
#
_symmetry.space_group_name_H-M   'P 1'
#
loop_
_entity.id
_entity.type
_entity.pdbx_description
1 polymer ?
#
loop_
_entity_poly.entity_id
_entity_poly.type
_entity_poly.pdbx_seq_one_letter_code
_entity_poly.pdbx_strand_id
1 'polypeptide(L)'
;MRKTTISIFLFCVYFVSYPLFGIDFARLDDSLFGLEDSFEYFEDSSGSLSFSQIRSLAEEGKFNSGNISSLGYTDSVIWIRLNVGNSSDRSIRWILEYQFPDVDLIEYYDFKMGESPFYRAGDGIPFALRPVQYRNPVFFSVALPKTNKFVFLRIKSDSRIQLSFRYYSADTFYKKVIFEQFLFGLFFGSMLILAFYYLLLYFYTKEKSYFYFASYISGFSFFQFVLEGFGFQVLWPDAVFWTNSSVPFFFLISLFLMCLFVSVYLDLKNRSKTSFRLFRYSQVLLLLFALCSPFVPERFGIWIGLSMTLGCMVLLFINGIRSFTQGSVSYFLFAWGVLFSGMILFLFLESGWFKNFSLRFWVIEISSLLHVVLMGLGLADRVKILSRTLTVKVRELRFAKRVAERSEKRFKNLFEESEEFLFTMDTNGKIRNANKAIGRLLGFDPEEVIGWDFLDLIFVSGVKNASYAKILARDKIEELLTTGKSSEFTAEFRQKFVLEPRQIRVRLQLLDLGSEKCILGKAYELNEDVFARFIVSESMHFTLNNYLRNADLLSRFLTVNLARFVGTEVVIAIRTCIREIIINSIEHGNLAISFDEKTEALDEGRYLELIQGRQKEPFYNRRTVKVSYSLNARRIGFLIGDEGEGFDYRKILNLDIEKLNETSLTHGRGILMTRSVFDIVRFNEKGNRVLLIKYLKKPLRYKREKTSFNV
;
A
#
# COMPACT_ATOMS: atom_id res chain seq x y z
N MET A 1 -25.71 43.38 -35.02
CA MET A 1 -25.56 43.17 -33.56
C MET A 1 -24.79 44.30 -32.85
N ARG A 2 -25.10 45.58 -33.12
CA ARG A 2 -24.51 46.71 -32.36
C ARG A 2 -25.48 47.88 -32.11
N LYS A 3 -26.77 47.70 -32.42
CA LYS A 3 -27.83 48.73 -32.24
C LYS A 3 -28.89 48.36 -31.20
N THR A 4 -28.90 47.13 -30.68
CA THR A 4 -29.91 46.65 -29.72
C THR A 4 -29.57 46.92 -28.26
N THR A 5 -28.31 47.23 -27.93
CA THR A 5 -27.85 47.43 -26.55
C THR A 5 -28.13 48.85 -26.02
N ILE A 6 -28.27 49.85 -26.90
CA ILE A 6 -28.46 51.25 -26.52
C ILE A 6 -29.95 51.59 -26.31
N SER A 7 -30.88 50.91 -27.01
CA SER A 7 -32.33 51.09 -26.77
C SER A 7 -32.82 50.49 -25.46
N ILE A 8 -32.13 49.48 -24.91
CA ILE A 8 -32.48 48.89 -23.59
C ILE A 8 -31.99 49.81 -22.45
N PHE A 9 -30.89 50.54 -22.66
CA PHE A 9 -30.37 51.48 -21.67
C PHE A 9 -31.21 52.77 -21.56
N LEU A 10 -31.82 53.22 -22.66
CA LEU A 10 -32.70 54.40 -22.70
C LEU A 10 -34.16 54.12 -22.30
N PHE A 11 -34.61 52.86 -22.29
CA PHE A 11 -35.94 52.49 -21.78
C PHE A 11 -36.00 52.46 -20.25
N CYS A 12 -34.86 52.26 -19.57
CA CYS A 12 -34.78 52.20 -18.10
C CYS A 12 -34.78 53.58 -17.39
N VAL A 13 -34.73 54.70 -18.12
CA VAL A 13 -34.60 56.04 -17.53
C VAL A 13 -35.95 56.77 -17.41
N TYR A 14 -37.08 56.18 -17.84
CA TYR A 14 -38.37 56.89 -17.91
C TYR A 14 -39.48 56.43 -16.95
N PHE A 15 -39.14 55.80 -15.82
CA PHE A 15 -40.12 55.58 -14.74
C PHE A 15 -39.51 55.83 -13.36
N VAL A 16 -39.33 57.11 -13.02
CA VAL A 16 -39.24 57.57 -11.63
C VAL A 16 -40.15 58.79 -11.48
N SER A 17 -41.38 58.56 -11.05
CA SER A 17 -42.21 59.49 -10.26
C SER A 17 -43.52 58.79 -9.89
N TYR A 18 -43.81 58.79 -8.58
CA TYR A 18 -45.08 58.57 -7.86
C TYR A 18 -45.01 57.46 -6.78
N PRO A 19 -44.95 57.82 -5.48
CA PRO A 19 -45.61 57.09 -4.42
C PRO A 19 -46.88 57.86 -4.01
N LEU A 20 -48.06 57.38 -4.41
CA LEU A 20 -49.35 57.97 -3.98
C LEU A 20 -50.46 56.94 -3.73
N PHE A 21 -50.15 55.64 -3.66
CA PHE A 21 -51.14 54.62 -3.34
C PHE A 21 -50.84 53.97 -1.98
N GLY A 22 -51.79 54.08 -1.05
CA GLY A 22 -51.78 53.32 0.21
C GLY A 22 -52.07 51.84 -0.02
N ILE A 23 -51.69 50.98 0.93
CA ILE A 23 -51.89 49.53 0.86
C ILE A 23 -53.38 49.25 1.06
N ASP A 24 -54.05 48.64 0.08
CA ASP A 24 -55.45 48.23 0.19
C ASP A 24 -55.58 46.75 0.53
N PHE A 25 -55.91 46.42 1.79
CA PHE A 25 -56.08 45.04 2.26
C PHE A 25 -57.24 44.31 1.57
N ALA A 26 -58.17 45.02 0.91
CA ALA A 26 -59.26 44.40 0.15
C ALA A 26 -58.77 43.62 -1.09
N ARG A 27 -57.53 43.86 -1.53
CA ARG A 27 -56.88 43.18 -2.67
C ARG A 27 -55.93 42.05 -2.26
N LEU A 28 -55.88 41.70 -0.97
CA LEU A 28 -55.16 40.53 -0.47
C LEU A 28 -55.92 39.25 -0.87
N ASP A 29 -55.92 38.90 -2.16
CA ASP A 29 -56.38 37.60 -2.65
C ASP A 29 -55.24 36.89 -3.39
N ASP A 30 -54.92 35.70 -2.88
CA ASP A 30 -54.17 34.55 -3.46
C ASP A 30 -52.83 34.72 -4.17
N SER A 31 -52.21 35.91 -4.25
CA SER A 31 -50.86 36.06 -4.79
C SER A 31 -49.88 36.70 -3.80
N LEU A 32 -48.84 35.95 -3.49
CA LEU A 32 -47.62 36.35 -2.77
C LEU A 32 -47.02 37.62 -3.36
N PHE A 33 -47.40 38.81 -2.88
CA PHE A 33 -46.70 40.03 -3.22
C PHE A 33 -46.52 40.91 -1.99
N GLY A 34 -45.33 40.81 -1.41
CA GLY A 34 -44.75 41.92 -0.67
C GLY A 34 -44.40 43.01 -1.69
N LEU A 35 -44.78 44.24 -1.41
CA LEU A 35 -44.10 45.37 -1.99
C LEU A 35 -43.33 46.02 -0.85
N GLU A 36 -42.01 45.87 -0.92
CA GLU A 36 -41.02 46.75 -0.30
C GLU A 36 -41.26 48.23 -0.69
N ASP A 37 -42.14 48.51 -1.66
CA ASP A 37 -42.23 49.78 -2.38
C ASP A 37 -43.24 50.81 -1.79
N SER A 38 -43.76 50.64 -0.56
CA SER A 38 -44.72 51.60 0.03
C SER A 38 -44.62 51.79 1.55
N PHE A 39 -43.40 51.90 2.06
CA PHE A 39 -43.16 52.42 3.42
C PHE A 39 -42.37 53.72 3.37
N GLU A 40 -42.55 54.53 4.40
CA GLU A 40 -41.76 55.71 4.67
C GLU A 40 -40.85 55.40 5.85
N TYR A 41 -39.60 55.85 5.85
CA TYR A 41 -38.69 55.66 6.98
C TYR A 41 -38.01 56.97 7.40
N PHE A 42 -37.67 57.08 8.67
CA PHE A 42 -36.94 58.19 9.26
C PHE A 42 -35.87 57.65 10.22
N GLU A 43 -34.65 58.16 10.08
CA GLU A 43 -33.53 57.81 10.94
C GLU A 43 -33.39 58.85 12.06
N ASP A 44 -33.71 58.46 13.29
CA ASP A 44 -33.49 59.27 14.48
C ASP A 44 -32.11 58.94 15.06
N SER A 45 -31.12 59.73 14.65
CA SER A 45 -29.74 59.64 15.14
C SER A 45 -29.57 60.04 16.61
N SER A 46 -30.56 60.75 17.19
CA SER A 46 -30.55 61.11 18.61
C SER A 46 -31.12 60.01 19.51
N GLY A 47 -31.99 59.16 18.95
CA GLY A 47 -32.74 58.10 19.64
C GLY A 47 -33.69 58.58 20.75
N SER A 48 -33.89 59.89 20.87
CA SER A 48 -34.54 60.56 22.01
C SER A 48 -35.91 61.17 21.66
N LEU A 49 -36.32 61.11 20.39
CA LEU A 49 -37.58 61.69 19.95
C LEU A 49 -38.77 60.89 20.50
N SER A 50 -39.75 61.62 21.04
CA SER A 50 -41.04 61.06 21.46
C SER A 50 -41.91 60.70 20.24
N PHE A 51 -42.92 59.85 20.45
CA PHE A 51 -43.79 59.42 19.35
C PHE A 51 -44.61 60.59 18.78
N SER A 52 -45.06 61.53 19.62
CA SER A 52 -45.73 62.75 19.15
C SER A 52 -44.85 63.61 18.24
N GLN A 53 -43.56 63.75 18.56
CA GLN A 53 -42.62 64.48 17.72
C GLN A 53 -42.39 63.77 16.37
N ILE A 54 -42.19 62.45 16.39
CA ILE A 54 -42.05 61.64 15.17
C ILE A 54 -43.31 61.75 14.29
N ARG A 55 -44.49 61.76 14.91
CA ARG A 55 -45.74 61.95 14.20
C ARG A 55 -45.82 63.33 13.51
N SER A 56 -45.43 64.41 14.20
CA SER A 56 -45.37 65.74 13.58
C SER A 56 -44.43 65.74 12.37
N LEU A 57 -43.24 65.14 12.50
CA LEU A 57 -42.26 65.05 11.41
C LEU A 57 -42.80 64.24 10.21
N ALA A 58 -43.61 63.21 10.46
CA ALA A 58 -44.27 62.44 9.43
C ALA A 58 -45.39 63.24 8.72
N GLU A 59 -46.17 64.03 9.45
CA GLU A 59 -47.18 64.93 8.90
C GLU A 59 -46.55 66.08 8.09
N GLU A 60 -45.35 66.53 8.49
CA GLU A 60 -44.51 67.49 7.76
C GLU A 60 -43.82 66.92 6.51
N GLY A 61 -43.94 65.61 6.25
CA GLY A 61 -43.36 64.96 5.07
C GLY A 61 -41.83 64.79 5.11
N LYS A 62 -41.22 64.75 6.30
CA LYS A 62 -39.76 64.60 6.46
C LYS A 62 -39.27 63.15 6.41
N PHE A 63 -40.15 62.19 6.20
CA PHE A 63 -39.76 60.79 6.03
C PHE A 63 -39.26 60.54 4.60
N ASN A 64 -38.29 59.66 4.48
CA ASN A 64 -37.77 59.21 3.20
C ASN A 64 -38.65 58.08 2.65
N SER A 65 -38.87 58.05 1.33
CA SER A 65 -39.53 56.91 0.69
C SER A 65 -38.64 55.67 0.74
N GLY A 66 -39.20 54.58 1.23
CA GLY A 66 -38.54 53.28 1.37
C GLY A 66 -38.47 52.56 0.04
N ASN A 67 -37.31 52.63 -0.61
CA ASN A 67 -36.92 51.75 -1.72
C ASN A 67 -35.63 50.96 -1.38
N ILE A 68 -35.27 50.93 -0.09
CA ILE A 68 -34.03 50.33 0.41
C ILE A 68 -34.38 49.10 1.24
N SER A 69 -33.75 47.96 0.93
CA SER A 69 -33.99 46.70 1.63
C SER A 69 -33.20 46.56 2.94
N SER A 70 -32.16 47.36 3.16
CA SER A 70 -31.27 47.25 4.33
C SER A 70 -30.56 48.58 4.62
N LEU A 71 -30.60 49.03 5.88
CA LEU A 71 -29.80 50.16 6.37
C LEU A 71 -28.42 49.72 6.91
N GLY A 72 -28.20 48.40 7.05
CA GLY A 72 -26.93 47.88 7.53
C GLY A 72 -26.84 47.94 9.05
N TYR A 73 -25.65 48.25 9.58
CA TYR A 73 -25.43 48.47 11.01
C TYR A 73 -25.49 49.97 11.29
N THR A 74 -26.39 50.40 12.17
CA THR A 74 -26.52 51.79 12.63
C THR A 74 -26.89 51.80 14.10
N ASP A 75 -26.39 52.78 14.85
CA ASP A 75 -26.76 53.00 16.24
C ASP A 75 -28.05 53.86 16.36
N SER A 76 -28.55 54.36 15.23
CA SER A 76 -29.75 55.20 15.14
C SER A 76 -31.04 54.40 15.36
N VAL A 77 -32.07 55.06 15.88
CA VAL A 77 -33.42 54.49 15.97
C VAL A 77 -34.14 54.71 14.65
N ILE A 78 -34.66 53.64 14.04
CA ILE A 78 -35.36 53.71 12.76
C ILE A 78 -36.86 53.70 12.99
N TRP A 79 -37.51 54.76 12.53
CA TRP A 79 -38.97 54.87 12.52
C TRP A 79 -39.50 54.57 11.12
N ILE A 80 -40.52 53.73 11.06
CA ILE A 80 -41.15 53.32 9.80
C ILE A 80 -42.62 53.65 9.88
N ARG A 81 -43.14 54.27 8.83
CA ARG A 81 -44.55 54.60 8.68
C ARG A 81 -45.14 53.82 7.52
N LEU A 82 -46.26 53.17 7.81
CA LEU A 82 -46.99 52.31 6.90
C LEU A 82 -48.40 52.86 6.69
N ASN A 83 -48.81 52.96 5.43
CA ASN A 83 -50.16 53.39 5.07
C ASN A 83 -51.06 52.16 4.86
N VAL A 84 -51.99 51.96 5.78
CA VAL A 84 -52.80 50.74 5.98
C VAL A 84 -54.26 51.08 5.69
N GLY A 85 -54.75 50.73 4.51
CA GLY A 85 -56.11 51.01 4.02
C GLY A 85 -56.94 49.76 3.77
N ASN A 86 -58.23 49.82 4.05
CA ASN A 86 -59.18 48.75 3.74
C ASN A 86 -60.38 49.31 2.98
N SER A 87 -60.43 49.08 1.66
CA SER A 87 -61.53 49.52 0.82
C SER A 87 -62.74 48.58 0.87
N SER A 88 -62.63 47.42 1.51
CA SER A 88 -63.73 46.45 1.59
C SER A 88 -64.79 46.85 2.61
N ASP A 89 -65.98 46.24 2.48
CA ASP A 89 -67.08 46.38 3.44
C ASP A 89 -66.92 45.50 4.69
N ARG A 90 -65.84 44.72 4.81
CA ARG A 90 -65.58 43.80 5.93
C ARG A 90 -64.33 44.18 6.70
N SER A 91 -64.29 43.89 8.00
CA SER A 91 -63.06 44.05 8.78
C SER A 91 -62.05 42.97 8.39
N ILE A 92 -60.83 43.36 8.05
CA ILE A 92 -59.76 42.43 7.67
C ILE A 92 -58.77 42.31 8.82
N ARG A 93 -58.57 41.08 9.30
CA ARG A 93 -57.50 40.75 10.25
C ARG A 93 -56.23 40.50 9.45
N TRP A 94 -55.22 41.32 9.70
CA TRP A 94 -53.95 41.26 9.00
C TRP A 94 -52.81 41.12 10.00
N ILE A 95 -51.70 40.59 9.49
CA ILE A 95 -50.52 40.26 10.25
C ILE A 95 -49.33 40.89 9.54
N LEU A 96 -48.53 41.63 10.30
CA LEU A 96 -47.24 42.16 9.90
C LEU A 96 -46.14 41.23 10.40
N GLU A 97 -45.36 40.65 9.49
CA GLU A 97 -44.17 39.88 9.80
C GLU A 97 -42.93 40.70 9.45
N TYR A 98 -42.04 40.85 10.44
CA TYR A 98 -40.66 41.26 10.21
C TYR A 98 -39.83 40.00 9.95
N GLN A 99 -39.22 39.88 8.77
CA GLN A 99 -38.71 38.58 8.28
C GLN A 99 -37.40 38.09 8.92
N PHE A 100 -36.90 38.77 9.96
CA PHE A 100 -35.61 38.48 10.58
C PHE A 100 -35.76 38.31 12.12
N PRO A 101 -35.28 37.20 12.70
CA PRO A 101 -35.48 36.91 14.12
C PRO A 101 -34.53 37.67 15.06
N ASP A 102 -33.42 38.21 14.53
CA ASP A 102 -32.25 38.80 15.22
C ASP A 102 -32.35 40.31 15.47
N VAL A 103 -33.57 40.86 15.49
CA VAL A 103 -33.79 42.26 15.83
C VAL A 103 -33.96 42.44 17.33
N ASP A 104 -33.16 43.31 17.94
CA ASP A 104 -33.18 43.50 19.40
C ASP A 104 -34.53 44.01 19.89
N LEU A 105 -35.05 45.07 19.27
CA LEU A 105 -36.32 45.66 19.65
C LEU A 105 -37.07 46.22 18.45
N ILE A 106 -38.31 45.78 18.31
CA ILE A 106 -39.30 46.34 17.40
C ILE A 106 -40.59 46.65 18.17
N GLU A 107 -40.99 47.91 18.16
CA GLU A 107 -42.20 48.40 18.81
C GLU A 107 -43.23 48.81 17.76
N TYR A 108 -44.48 48.37 17.94
CA TYR A 108 -45.60 48.68 17.06
C TYR A 108 -46.50 49.73 17.72
N TYR A 109 -46.71 50.86 17.05
CA TYR A 109 -47.56 51.96 17.52
C TYR A 109 -48.82 52.06 16.65
N ASP A 110 -49.98 51.97 17.29
CA ASP A 110 -51.30 52.25 16.69
C ASP A 110 -51.77 53.65 17.13
N PHE A 111 -52.43 54.35 16.21
CA PHE A 111 -52.92 55.73 16.37
C PHE A 111 -53.78 55.95 17.62
N LYS A 112 -54.42 54.90 18.16
CA LYS A 112 -55.36 54.99 19.28
C LYS A 112 -54.73 55.04 20.68
N MET A 113 -53.47 54.61 20.86
CA MET A 113 -52.89 54.42 22.21
C MET A 113 -51.96 55.57 22.70
N GLY A 114 -51.78 56.64 21.92
CA GLY A 114 -50.95 57.78 22.33
C GLY A 114 -49.45 57.45 22.28
N GLU A 115 -48.69 57.87 23.30
CA GLU A 115 -47.21 57.75 23.37
C GLU A 115 -46.68 56.34 23.68
N SER A 116 -47.54 55.37 24.01
CA SER A 116 -47.10 54.01 24.37
C SER A 116 -47.22 53.03 23.20
N PRO A 117 -46.24 52.12 23.02
CA PRO A 117 -46.32 51.09 22.00
C PRO A 117 -47.42 50.09 22.32
N PHE A 118 -48.18 49.69 21.30
CA PHE A 118 -49.26 48.71 21.41
C PHE A 118 -48.72 47.27 21.49
N TYR A 119 -47.63 46.97 20.78
CA TYR A 119 -46.89 45.72 20.92
C TYR A 119 -45.39 45.94 20.95
N ARG A 120 -44.68 45.00 21.57
CA ARG A 120 -43.20 44.90 21.54
C ARG A 120 -42.80 43.49 21.14
N ALA A 121 -41.78 43.39 20.30
CA ALA A 121 -41.14 42.14 19.95
C ALA A 121 -39.65 42.39 19.69
N GLY A 122 -38.89 41.32 19.42
CA GLY A 122 -37.44 41.35 19.29
C GLY A 122 -36.76 40.37 20.24
N ASP A 123 -35.49 40.09 20.04
CA ASP A 123 -34.69 39.16 20.86
C ASP A 123 -34.07 39.84 22.10
N GLY A 124 -34.09 41.18 22.16
CA GLY A 124 -33.74 41.99 23.33
C GLY A 124 -34.78 41.98 24.47
N ILE A 125 -35.92 41.31 24.29
CA ILE A 125 -36.94 41.13 25.35
C ILE A 125 -37.30 39.63 25.50
N PRO A 126 -37.70 39.17 26.69
CA PRO A 126 -38.12 37.79 26.90
C PRO A 126 -39.18 37.33 25.90
N PHE A 127 -39.00 36.13 25.33
CA PHE A 127 -39.81 35.63 24.22
C PHE A 127 -41.31 35.56 24.56
N ALA A 128 -41.65 35.25 25.82
CA ALA A 128 -43.03 35.18 26.31
C ALA A 128 -43.78 36.52 26.24
N LEU A 129 -43.07 37.66 26.22
CA LEU A 129 -43.69 38.99 26.11
C LEU A 129 -44.06 39.36 24.66
N ARG A 130 -43.59 38.57 23.67
CA ARG A 130 -43.94 38.78 22.27
C ARG A 130 -45.44 38.48 22.05
N PRO A 131 -46.15 39.30 21.25
CA PRO A 131 -47.59 39.15 21.01
C PRO A 131 -47.95 37.84 20.31
N VAL A 132 -47.04 37.30 19.50
CA VAL A 132 -47.17 36.01 18.83
C VAL A 132 -45.92 35.20 19.13
N GLN A 133 -46.12 33.96 19.62
CA GLN A 133 -45.06 33.02 19.96
C GLN A 133 -44.54 32.32 18.70
N TYR A 134 -43.92 33.12 17.82
CA TYR A 134 -43.37 32.70 16.55
C TYR A 134 -41.93 33.19 16.42
N ARG A 135 -41.09 32.46 15.68
CA ARG A 135 -39.64 32.70 15.56
C ARG A 135 -39.32 34.14 15.13
N ASN A 136 -40.09 34.65 14.17
CA ASN A 136 -39.97 36.02 13.67
C ASN A 136 -40.89 36.97 14.48
N PRO A 137 -40.50 38.24 14.67
CA PRO A 137 -41.38 39.25 15.23
C PRO A 137 -42.62 39.46 14.35
N VAL A 138 -43.80 39.28 14.96
CA VAL A 138 -45.08 39.34 14.26
C VAL A 138 -46.08 40.18 15.04
N PHE A 139 -46.80 41.06 14.35
CA PHE A 139 -47.81 41.94 14.93
C PHE A 139 -49.14 41.74 14.22
N PHE A 140 -50.23 41.55 14.97
CA PHE A 140 -51.56 41.40 14.40
C PHE A 140 -52.39 42.66 14.63
N SER A 141 -53.15 43.08 13.62
CA SER A 141 -54.02 44.25 13.72
C SER A 141 -55.29 44.06 12.88
N VAL A 142 -56.26 44.96 13.05
CA VAL A 142 -57.56 44.90 12.38
C VAL A 142 -57.80 46.17 11.58
N ALA A 143 -57.91 46.03 10.26
CA ALA A 143 -58.28 47.12 9.38
C ALA A 143 -59.81 47.20 9.28
N LEU A 144 -60.39 48.31 9.75
CA LEU A 144 -61.84 48.51 9.73
C LEU A 144 -62.35 48.82 8.30
N PRO A 145 -63.59 48.47 7.96
CA PRO A 145 -64.16 48.75 6.64
C PRO A 145 -64.05 50.23 6.26
N LYS A 146 -63.70 50.52 5.00
CA LYS A 146 -63.60 51.88 4.43
C LYS A 146 -62.74 52.84 5.26
N THR A 147 -61.70 52.34 5.91
CA THR A 147 -60.76 53.17 6.68
C THR A 147 -59.37 53.16 6.07
N ASN A 148 -58.69 54.29 6.18
CA ASN A 148 -57.26 54.40 5.93
C ASN A 148 -56.57 54.89 7.19
N LYS A 149 -55.50 54.24 7.61
CA LYS A 149 -54.78 54.51 8.86
C LYS A 149 -53.28 54.44 8.66
N PHE A 150 -52.54 55.21 9.43
CA PHE A 150 -51.09 55.07 9.50
C PHE A 150 -50.71 54.22 10.71
N VAL A 151 -49.76 53.32 10.50
CA VAL A 151 -49.13 52.49 11.53
C VAL A 151 -47.66 52.86 11.58
N PHE A 152 -47.09 52.91 12.79
CA PHE A 152 -45.68 53.22 12.97
C PHE A 152 -44.94 52.04 13.63
N LEU A 153 -43.74 51.77 13.16
CA LEU A 153 -42.80 50.85 13.79
C LEU A 153 -41.59 51.62 14.25
N ARG A 154 -41.09 51.30 15.45
CA ARG A 154 -39.80 51.76 15.95
C ARG A 154 -38.88 50.57 16.04
N ILE A 155 -37.75 50.63 15.35
CA ILE A 155 -36.74 49.57 15.34
C ILE A 155 -35.47 50.13 15.97
N LYS A 156 -34.93 49.38 16.94
CA LYS A 156 -33.63 49.63 17.54
C LYS A 156 -32.90 48.29 17.66
N SER A 157 -31.71 48.21 17.06
CA SER A 157 -30.94 46.97 17.01
C SER A 157 -29.45 47.30 16.90
N ASP A 158 -28.61 46.60 17.65
CA ASP A 158 -27.16 46.54 17.46
C ASP A 158 -26.80 45.59 16.30
N SER A 159 -27.74 44.72 15.93
CA SER A 159 -27.70 43.84 14.75
C SER A 159 -28.12 44.53 13.46
N ARG A 160 -27.89 43.88 12.32
CA ARG A 160 -28.15 44.46 10.99
C ARG A 160 -29.64 44.76 10.83
N ILE A 161 -29.99 46.03 10.65
CA ILE A 161 -31.36 46.46 10.40
C ILE A 161 -31.72 46.23 8.94
N GLN A 162 -32.65 45.30 8.71
CA GLN A 162 -33.19 44.99 7.39
C GLN A 162 -34.63 45.50 7.30
N LEU A 163 -34.95 46.26 6.25
CA LEU A 163 -36.27 46.89 6.11
C LEU A 163 -37.18 46.02 5.24
N SER A 164 -37.32 44.74 5.60
CA SER A 164 -38.16 43.79 4.89
C SER A 164 -39.37 43.38 5.73
N PHE A 165 -40.53 43.86 5.30
CA PHE A 165 -41.81 43.62 5.95
C PHE A 165 -42.74 42.89 5.02
N ARG A 166 -43.46 41.90 5.54
CA ARG A 166 -44.52 41.23 4.81
C ARG A 166 -45.83 41.30 5.55
N TYR A 167 -46.88 41.47 4.76
CA TYR A 167 -48.25 41.57 5.24
C TYR A 167 -48.98 40.31 4.79
N TYR A 168 -49.74 39.74 5.71
CA TYR A 168 -50.51 38.55 5.47
C TYR A 168 -51.93 38.74 5.97
N SER A 169 -52.89 38.14 5.28
CA SER A 169 -54.16 37.82 5.94
C SER A 169 -53.89 36.79 7.04
N ALA A 170 -54.73 36.76 8.08
CA ALA A 170 -54.56 35.76 9.15
C ALA A 170 -54.52 34.31 8.62
N ASP A 171 -55.39 33.96 7.66
CA ASP A 171 -55.44 32.62 7.06
C ASP A 171 -54.16 32.30 6.25
N THR A 172 -53.69 33.25 5.42
CA THR A 172 -52.46 33.07 4.64
C THR A 172 -51.25 32.90 5.55
N PHE A 173 -51.18 33.65 6.65
CA PHE A 173 -50.10 33.52 7.63
C PHE A 173 -50.08 32.13 8.27
N TYR A 174 -51.22 31.63 8.74
CA TYR A 174 -51.27 30.28 9.34
C TYR A 174 -50.89 29.18 8.35
N LYS A 175 -51.37 29.24 7.11
CA LYS A 175 -50.96 28.29 6.05
C LYS A 175 -49.45 28.33 5.81
N LYS A 176 -48.88 29.54 5.75
CA LYS A 176 -47.43 29.77 5.59
C LYS A 176 -46.64 29.18 6.77
N VAL A 177 -47.04 29.46 8.01
CA VAL A 177 -46.38 28.94 9.22
C VAL A 177 -46.42 27.40 9.26
N ILE A 178 -47.57 26.79 8.97
CA ILE A 178 -47.70 25.31 8.93
C ILE A 178 -46.74 24.72 7.89
N PHE A 179 -46.69 25.32 6.69
CA PHE A 179 -45.81 24.85 5.62
C PHE A 179 -44.32 25.02 5.96
N GLU A 180 -43.92 26.17 6.50
CA GLU A 180 -42.54 26.41 6.94
C GLU A 180 -42.12 25.45 8.06
N GLN A 181 -42.95 25.27 9.08
CA GLN A 181 -42.67 24.33 10.18
C GLN A 181 -42.56 22.89 9.68
N PHE A 182 -43.39 22.48 8.72
CA PHE A 182 -43.28 21.18 8.07
C PHE A 182 -41.93 21.00 7.36
N LEU A 183 -41.51 22.00 6.58
CA LEU A 183 -40.23 21.96 5.86
C LEU A 183 -39.01 21.99 6.80
N PHE A 184 -39.03 22.82 7.84
CA PHE A 184 -37.99 22.80 8.87
C PHE A 184 -37.96 21.48 9.64
N GLY A 185 -39.13 20.92 9.96
CA GLY A 185 -39.25 19.61 10.59
C GLY A 185 -38.62 18.50 9.73
N LEU A 186 -38.88 18.52 8.43
CA LEU A 186 -38.25 17.61 7.46
C LEU A 186 -36.73 17.82 7.40
N PHE A 187 -36.27 19.07 7.30
CA PHE A 187 -34.86 19.42 7.22
C PHE A 187 -34.10 18.99 8.48
N PHE A 188 -34.46 19.49 9.67
CA PHE A 188 -33.78 19.15 10.91
C PHE A 188 -33.94 17.67 11.28
N GLY A 189 -35.10 17.06 11.00
CA GLY A 189 -35.31 15.63 11.18
C GLY A 189 -34.38 14.78 10.30
N SER A 190 -34.22 15.14 9.02
CA SER A 190 -33.30 14.45 8.11
C SER A 190 -31.85 14.60 8.53
N MET A 191 -31.44 15.80 8.97
CA MET A 191 -30.09 16.06 9.49
C MET A 191 -29.80 15.26 10.76
N LEU A 192 -30.77 15.17 11.67
CA LEU A 192 -30.65 14.38 12.90
C LEU A 192 -30.48 12.89 12.59
N ILE A 193 -31.31 12.33 11.71
CA ILE A 193 -31.20 10.93 11.27
C ILE A 193 -29.84 10.68 10.60
N LEU A 194 -29.36 11.58 9.75
CA LEU A 194 -28.05 11.47 9.10
C LEU A 194 -26.92 11.53 10.12
N ALA A 195 -26.96 12.45 11.09
CA ALA A 195 -25.96 12.52 12.16
C ALA A 195 -25.92 11.21 12.98
N PHE A 196 -27.08 10.68 13.39
CA PHE A 196 -27.17 9.39 14.08
C PHE A 196 -26.68 8.23 13.23
N TYR A 197 -27.04 8.19 11.95
CA TYR A 197 -26.58 7.17 11.01
C TYR A 197 -25.05 7.13 10.93
N TYR A 198 -24.38 8.28 10.80
CA TYR A 198 -22.92 8.32 10.79
C TYR A 198 -22.31 7.97 12.15
N LEU A 199 -22.98 8.29 13.26
CA LEU A 199 -22.54 7.89 14.58
C LEU A 199 -22.62 6.35 14.76
N LEU A 200 -23.67 5.71 14.26
CA LEU A 200 -23.79 4.25 14.23
C LEU A 200 -22.73 3.62 13.33
N LEU A 201 -22.46 4.20 12.16
CA LEU A 201 -21.36 3.77 11.29
C LEU A 201 -20.01 3.90 11.98
N TYR A 202 -19.79 4.92 12.79
CA TYR A 202 -18.59 5.02 13.63
C TYR A 202 -18.50 3.85 14.61
N PHE A 203 -19.58 3.52 15.32
CA PHE A 203 -19.54 2.39 16.27
C PHE A 203 -19.27 1.04 15.59
N TYR A 204 -19.81 0.85 14.38
CA TYR A 204 -19.63 -0.34 13.56
C TYR A 204 -18.24 -0.44 12.91
N THR A 205 -17.77 0.63 12.25
CA THR A 205 -16.51 0.62 11.48
C THR A 205 -15.28 1.02 12.30
N LYS A 206 -15.48 1.69 13.45
CA LYS A 206 -14.44 2.34 14.28
C LYS A 206 -13.59 3.38 13.52
N GLU A 207 -14.03 3.83 12.35
CA GLU A 207 -13.32 4.82 11.55
C GLU A 207 -13.67 6.24 12.02
N LYS A 208 -12.64 7.01 12.40
CA LYS A 208 -12.82 8.30 13.11
C LYS A 208 -13.51 9.38 12.27
N SER A 209 -13.39 9.33 10.95
CA SER A 209 -13.98 10.33 10.06
C SER A 209 -15.51 10.35 10.20
N TYR A 210 -16.16 9.21 10.44
CA TYR A 210 -17.60 9.16 10.70
C TYR A 210 -18.02 9.89 11.97
N PHE A 211 -17.26 9.75 13.06
CA PHE A 211 -17.56 10.45 14.31
C PHE A 211 -17.46 11.97 14.15
N TYR A 212 -16.36 12.44 13.54
CA TYR A 212 -16.18 13.87 13.31
C TYR A 212 -17.19 14.42 12.29
N PHE A 213 -17.62 13.62 11.32
CA PHE A 213 -18.66 14.03 10.37
C PHE A 213 -20.03 14.16 11.05
N ALA A 214 -20.41 13.19 11.89
CA ALA A 214 -21.64 13.26 12.69
C ALA A 214 -21.61 14.48 13.63
N SER A 215 -20.45 14.78 14.21
CA SER A 215 -20.25 15.96 15.08
C SER A 215 -20.41 17.26 14.30
N TYR A 216 -19.81 17.35 13.10
CA TYR A 216 -19.96 18.48 12.20
C TYR A 216 -21.41 18.71 11.77
N ILE A 217 -22.13 17.66 11.32
CA ILE A 217 -23.54 17.77 10.94
C ILE A 217 -24.35 18.29 12.12
N SER A 218 -24.16 17.71 13.31
CA SER A 218 -24.88 18.13 14.52
C SER A 218 -24.60 19.60 14.86
N GLY A 219 -23.35 20.03 14.82
CA GLY A 219 -22.96 21.41 15.09
C GLY A 219 -23.48 22.40 14.04
N PHE A 220 -23.42 22.06 12.76
CA PHE A 220 -23.94 22.88 11.67
C PHE A 220 -25.46 22.98 11.71
N SER A 221 -26.17 21.87 11.94
CA SER A 221 -27.62 21.87 12.09
C SER A 221 -28.07 22.64 13.33
N PHE A 222 -27.33 22.56 14.43
CA PHE A 222 -27.63 23.34 15.63
C PHE A 222 -27.39 24.84 15.40
N PHE A 223 -26.32 25.21 14.70
CA PHE A 223 -26.11 26.58 14.26
C PHE A 223 -27.28 27.09 13.40
N GLN A 224 -27.72 26.33 12.39
CA GLN A 224 -28.89 26.68 11.56
C GLN A 224 -30.17 26.82 12.39
N PHE A 225 -30.39 25.93 13.36
CA PHE A 225 -31.54 25.98 14.26
C PHE A 225 -31.57 27.28 15.09
N VAL A 226 -30.40 27.75 15.54
CA VAL A 226 -30.27 29.01 16.27
C VAL A 226 -30.43 30.21 15.34
N LEU A 227 -29.79 30.18 14.17
CA LEU A 227 -29.85 31.25 13.16
C LEU A 227 -31.29 31.53 12.69
N GLU A 228 -32.10 30.48 12.52
CA GLU A 228 -33.51 30.59 12.10
C GLU A 228 -34.46 31.03 13.24
N GLY A 229 -33.94 31.28 14.44
CA GLY A 229 -34.68 31.79 15.60
C GLY A 229 -35.31 30.72 16.50
N PHE A 230 -35.17 29.42 16.17
CA PHE A 230 -35.76 28.35 16.99
C PHE A 230 -35.07 28.17 18.35
N GLY A 231 -33.78 28.50 18.44
CA GLY A 231 -33.03 28.48 19.70
C GLY A 231 -33.71 29.35 20.76
N PHE A 232 -34.03 30.59 20.41
CA PHE A 232 -34.71 31.51 21.33
C PHE A 232 -36.16 31.08 21.61
N GLN A 233 -36.88 30.61 20.59
CA GLN A 233 -38.26 30.16 20.75
C GLN A 233 -38.41 28.94 21.68
N VAL A 234 -37.48 27.98 21.64
CA VAL A 234 -37.67 26.66 22.26
C VAL A 234 -36.72 26.38 23.43
N LEU A 235 -35.44 26.74 23.30
CA LEU A 235 -34.40 26.26 24.23
C LEU A 235 -34.10 27.24 25.36
N TRP A 236 -34.16 28.55 25.10
CA TRP A 236 -33.82 29.58 26.08
C TRP A 236 -34.68 30.86 25.97
N PRO A 237 -36.02 30.75 26.05
CA PRO A 237 -36.94 31.88 25.83
C PRO A 237 -36.75 33.09 26.75
N ASP A 238 -36.14 32.89 27.92
CA ASP A 238 -35.91 33.96 28.90
C ASP A 238 -34.48 34.53 28.87
N ALA A 239 -33.53 33.85 28.21
CA ALA A 239 -32.11 34.21 28.25
C ALA A 239 -31.72 35.14 27.09
N VAL A 240 -32.26 36.36 27.12
CA VAL A 240 -32.02 37.42 26.12
C VAL A 240 -30.53 37.62 25.81
N PHE A 241 -29.69 37.77 26.84
CA PHE A 241 -28.24 37.96 26.65
C PHE A 241 -27.58 36.80 25.87
N TRP A 242 -28.01 35.57 26.14
CA TRP A 242 -27.47 34.40 25.48
C TRP A 242 -27.93 34.34 24.02
N THR A 243 -29.17 34.71 23.70
CA THR A 243 -29.68 34.73 22.33
C THR A 243 -28.78 35.54 21.40
N ASN A 244 -28.48 36.80 21.75
CA ASN A 244 -27.65 37.69 20.94
C ASN A 244 -26.20 37.16 20.78
N SER A 245 -25.71 36.40 21.77
CA SER A 245 -24.37 35.80 21.73
C SER A 245 -24.32 34.43 21.06
N SER A 246 -25.47 33.75 20.93
CA SER A 246 -25.54 32.34 20.56
C SER A 246 -25.26 32.10 19.08
N VAL A 247 -25.72 32.98 18.19
CA VAL A 247 -25.50 32.87 16.73
C VAL A 247 -24.01 32.85 16.39
N PRO A 248 -23.18 33.85 16.78
CA PRO A 248 -21.74 33.81 16.49
C PRO A 248 -21.03 32.67 17.22
N PHE A 249 -21.46 32.30 18.44
CA PHE A 249 -20.90 31.17 19.18
C PHE A 249 -21.04 29.86 18.41
N PHE A 250 -22.27 29.49 18.04
CA PHE A 250 -22.54 28.22 17.35
C PHE A 250 -22.00 28.23 15.91
N PHE A 251 -21.95 29.40 15.27
CA PHE A 251 -21.28 29.54 13.98
C PHE A 251 -19.80 29.13 14.07
N LEU A 252 -19.05 29.70 15.02
CA LEU A 252 -17.63 29.40 15.21
C LEU A 252 -17.39 27.94 15.64
N ILE A 253 -18.26 27.38 16.49
CA ILE A 253 -18.21 25.96 16.86
C ILE A 253 -18.45 25.05 15.64
N SER A 254 -19.40 25.39 14.76
CA SER A 254 -19.67 24.61 13.55
C SER A 254 -18.45 24.59 12.61
N LEU A 255 -17.77 25.73 12.45
CA LEU A 255 -16.52 25.86 11.68
C LEU A 255 -15.37 25.07 12.32
N PHE A 256 -15.26 25.10 13.65
CA PHE A 256 -14.27 24.31 14.38
C PHE A 256 -14.46 22.80 14.12
N LEU A 257 -15.71 22.31 14.20
CA LEU A 257 -16.05 20.92 13.93
C LEU A 257 -15.80 20.54 12.47
N MET A 258 -16.09 21.45 11.53
CA MET A 258 -15.71 21.29 10.12
C MET A 258 -14.21 21.09 9.96
N CYS A 259 -13.39 21.97 10.56
CA CYS A 259 -11.93 21.88 10.48
C CYS A 259 -11.39 20.57 11.09
N LEU A 260 -11.97 20.10 12.19
CA LEU A 260 -11.64 18.79 12.76
C LEU A 260 -11.95 17.67 11.78
N PHE A 261 -13.18 17.64 11.25
CA PHE A 261 -13.60 16.65 10.29
C PHE A 261 -12.70 16.62 9.05
N VAL A 262 -12.45 17.76 8.41
CA VAL A 262 -11.60 17.85 7.21
C VAL A 262 -10.17 17.37 7.50
N SER A 263 -9.63 17.68 8.67
CA SER A 263 -8.26 17.28 9.03
C SER A 263 -8.07 15.76 9.11
N VAL A 264 -9.10 15.04 9.58
CA VAL A 264 -9.12 13.57 9.67
C VAL A 264 -9.53 12.96 8.34
N TYR A 265 -10.50 13.56 7.65
CA TYR A 265 -11.00 13.07 6.37
C TYR A 265 -9.91 13.08 5.29
N LEU A 266 -9.11 14.15 5.21
CA LEU A 266 -8.00 14.24 4.25
C LEU A 266 -6.69 13.62 4.76
N ASP A 267 -6.68 13.02 5.96
CA ASP A 267 -5.50 12.49 6.64
C ASP A 267 -4.30 13.46 6.60
N LEU A 268 -4.56 14.73 6.96
CA LEU A 268 -3.58 15.81 6.80
C LEU A 268 -2.31 15.57 7.63
N LYS A 269 -2.42 14.85 8.75
CA LYS A 269 -1.29 14.48 9.62
C LYS A 269 -0.19 13.74 8.85
N ASN A 270 -0.58 12.82 7.97
CA ASN A 270 0.35 11.99 7.21
C ASN A 270 0.70 12.61 5.85
N ARG A 271 -0.23 13.35 5.22
CA ARG A 271 -0.04 13.90 3.87
C ARG A 271 0.69 15.24 3.82
N SER A 272 0.43 16.17 4.76
CA SER A 272 1.00 17.52 4.74
C SER A 272 1.13 18.10 6.15
N LYS A 273 2.35 18.11 6.69
CA LYS A 273 2.64 18.69 8.02
C LYS A 273 2.32 20.18 8.10
N THR A 274 2.44 20.94 7.01
CA THR A 274 2.10 22.37 6.98
C THR A 274 0.60 22.58 7.01
N SER A 275 -0.16 21.88 6.17
CA SER A 275 -1.63 21.95 6.18
C SER A 275 -2.19 21.52 7.52
N PHE A 276 -1.64 20.45 8.11
CA PHE A 276 -2.04 19.97 9.43
C PHE A 276 -1.81 21.03 10.52
N ARG A 277 -0.66 21.71 10.53
CA ARG A 277 -0.38 22.81 11.47
C ARG A 277 -1.32 23.99 11.29
N LEU A 278 -1.57 24.41 10.05
CA LEU A 278 -2.50 25.52 9.75
C LEU A 278 -3.92 25.22 10.24
N PHE A 279 -4.47 24.04 9.91
CA PHE A 279 -5.77 23.62 10.43
C PHE A 279 -5.80 23.54 11.96
N ARG A 280 -4.71 23.08 12.59
CA ARG A 280 -4.60 23.03 14.06
C ARG A 280 -4.62 24.43 14.68
N TYR A 281 -3.92 25.39 14.09
CA TYR A 281 -3.95 26.79 14.55
C TYR A 281 -5.33 27.42 14.33
N SER A 282 -5.96 27.20 13.17
CA SER A 282 -7.33 27.65 12.91
C SER A 282 -8.32 27.05 13.92
N GLN A 283 -8.20 25.76 14.27
CA GLN A 283 -9.02 25.12 15.30
C GLN A 283 -8.88 25.81 16.67
N VAL A 284 -7.64 26.09 17.09
CA VAL A 284 -7.39 26.77 18.38
C VAL A 284 -7.97 28.19 18.36
N LEU A 285 -7.74 28.95 17.29
CA LEU A 285 -8.27 30.30 17.14
C LEU A 285 -9.80 30.32 17.12
N LEU A 286 -10.43 29.42 16.37
CA LEU A 286 -11.89 29.29 16.32
C LEU A 286 -12.48 28.98 17.70
N LEU A 287 -11.85 28.08 18.46
CA LEU A 287 -12.31 27.74 19.80
C LEU A 287 -12.14 28.92 20.77
N LEU A 288 -11.00 29.63 20.71
CA LEU A 288 -10.77 30.83 21.51
C LEU A 288 -11.79 31.93 21.19
N PHE A 289 -12.05 32.20 19.90
CA PHE A 289 -13.05 33.19 19.50
C PHE A 289 -14.47 32.76 19.86
N ALA A 290 -14.80 31.47 19.79
CA ALA A 290 -16.10 30.98 20.25
C ALA A 290 -16.26 31.25 21.76
N LEU A 291 -15.25 30.94 22.59
CA LEU A 291 -15.32 31.20 24.02
C LEU A 291 -15.37 32.71 24.36
N CYS A 292 -14.75 33.55 23.53
CA CYS A 292 -14.81 35.01 23.70
C CYS A 292 -16.08 35.64 23.12
N SER A 293 -16.84 34.95 22.26
CA SER A 293 -17.96 35.56 21.53
C SER A 293 -19.05 36.17 22.42
N PRO A 294 -19.38 35.62 23.61
CA PRO A 294 -20.38 36.25 24.48
C PRO A 294 -19.96 37.59 25.09
N PHE A 295 -18.66 37.91 25.05
CA PHE A 295 -18.11 39.15 25.62
C PHE A 295 -17.84 40.22 24.56
N VAL A 296 -18.10 39.92 23.29
CA VAL A 296 -17.81 40.76 22.15
C VAL A 296 -19.12 41.13 21.46
N PRO A 297 -19.33 42.40 21.02
CA PRO A 297 -20.54 42.76 20.29
C PRO A 297 -20.75 41.89 19.05
N GLU A 298 -21.99 41.52 18.79
CA GLU A 298 -22.37 40.53 17.76
C GLU A 298 -21.76 40.82 16.39
N ARG A 299 -21.79 42.10 15.97
CA ARG A 299 -21.19 42.57 14.71
C ARG A 299 -19.74 42.12 14.52
N PHE A 300 -18.91 42.19 15.55
CA PHE A 300 -17.51 41.76 15.47
C PHE A 300 -17.39 40.25 15.40
N GLY A 301 -18.23 39.51 16.13
CA GLY A 301 -18.30 38.05 16.08
C GLY A 301 -18.61 37.53 14.67
N ILE A 302 -19.57 38.16 13.98
CA ILE A 302 -19.93 37.83 12.60
C ILE A 302 -18.78 38.12 11.64
N TRP A 303 -18.12 39.28 11.74
CA TRP A 303 -16.96 39.61 10.89
C TRP A 303 -15.78 38.65 11.06
N ILE A 304 -15.48 38.26 12.30
CA ILE A 304 -14.45 37.26 12.60
C ILE A 304 -14.85 35.92 11.99
N GLY A 305 -16.10 35.49 12.18
CA GLY A 305 -16.63 34.25 11.62
C GLY A 305 -16.56 34.19 10.09
N LEU A 306 -16.96 35.27 9.40
CA LEU A 306 -16.87 35.37 7.93
C LEU A 306 -15.41 35.32 7.44
N SER A 307 -14.52 36.06 8.10
CA SER A 307 -13.09 36.06 7.76
C SER A 307 -12.46 34.68 7.95
N MET A 308 -12.79 34.00 9.05
CA MET A 308 -12.34 32.63 9.31
C MET A 308 -12.95 31.63 8.33
N THR A 309 -14.21 31.80 7.94
CA THR A 309 -14.87 30.95 6.93
C THR A 309 -14.14 31.05 5.60
N LEU A 310 -13.83 32.26 5.13
CA LEU A 310 -13.08 32.46 3.89
C LEU A 310 -11.68 31.82 3.97
N GLY A 311 -10.96 32.01 5.07
CA GLY A 311 -9.66 31.38 5.29
C GLY A 311 -9.73 29.85 5.28
N CYS A 312 -10.71 29.26 5.98
CA CYS A 312 -10.93 27.82 6.02
C CYS A 312 -11.35 27.27 4.66
N MET A 313 -12.18 27.99 3.91
CA MET A 313 -12.60 27.64 2.55
C MET A 313 -11.39 27.56 1.62
N VAL A 314 -10.53 28.58 1.61
CA VAL A 314 -9.31 28.58 0.78
C VAL A 314 -8.41 27.39 1.13
N LEU A 315 -8.19 27.14 2.43
CA LEU A 315 -7.40 25.99 2.88
C LEU A 315 -8.04 24.66 2.45
N LEU A 316 -9.36 24.54 2.54
CA LEU A 316 -10.10 23.34 2.15
C LEU A 316 -9.94 23.07 0.65
N PHE A 317 -10.14 24.06 -0.21
CA PHE A 317 -10.00 23.89 -1.66
C PHE A 317 -8.56 23.57 -2.07
N ILE A 318 -7.56 24.25 -1.52
CA ILE A 318 -6.14 23.95 -1.80
C ILE A 318 -5.82 22.48 -1.46
N ASN A 319 -6.25 22.01 -0.29
CA ASN A 319 -5.99 20.63 0.12
C ASN A 319 -6.85 19.62 -0.63
N GLY A 320 -8.09 19.97 -0.98
CA GLY A 320 -8.97 19.14 -1.81
C GLY A 320 -8.40 18.93 -3.21
N ILE A 321 -7.93 19.99 -3.89
CA ILE A 321 -7.31 19.91 -5.22
C ILE A 321 -6.03 19.08 -5.18
N ARG A 322 -5.17 19.30 -4.17
CA ARG A 322 -3.95 18.47 -3.96
C ARG A 322 -4.26 16.99 -3.73
N SER A 323 -5.39 16.69 -3.09
CA SER A 323 -5.81 15.29 -2.85
C SER A 323 -6.45 14.66 -4.09
N PHE A 324 -7.08 15.47 -4.94
CA PHE A 324 -7.66 15.04 -6.22
C PHE A 324 -6.58 14.54 -7.20
N THR A 325 -5.45 15.25 -7.30
CA THR A 325 -4.32 14.83 -8.15
C THR A 325 -3.63 13.53 -7.69
N GLN A 326 -3.92 13.09 -6.47
CA GLN A 326 -3.43 11.83 -5.88
C GLN A 326 -4.48 10.70 -5.93
N GLY A 327 -5.60 10.90 -6.62
CA GLY A 327 -6.53 9.85 -7.02
C GLY A 327 -7.59 9.40 -6.00
N SER A 328 -7.87 10.19 -4.95
CA SER A 328 -8.64 9.66 -3.79
C SER A 328 -9.88 10.45 -3.37
N VAL A 329 -10.33 11.53 -4.03
CA VAL A 329 -11.40 12.35 -3.42
C VAL A 329 -12.28 13.19 -4.37
N SER A 330 -12.86 12.61 -5.42
CA SER A 330 -13.76 13.33 -6.34
C SER A 330 -15.03 13.86 -5.64
N TYR A 331 -15.65 13.06 -4.77
CA TYR A 331 -16.90 13.42 -4.10
C TYR A 331 -16.76 14.55 -3.08
N PHE A 332 -15.60 14.70 -2.43
CA PHE A 332 -15.39 15.73 -1.42
C PHE A 332 -15.42 17.15 -2.00
N LEU A 333 -14.63 17.40 -3.05
CA LEU A 333 -14.59 18.71 -3.69
C LEU A 333 -15.96 19.09 -4.25
N PHE A 334 -16.65 18.12 -4.85
CA PHE A 334 -17.99 18.34 -5.38
C PHE A 334 -19.00 18.66 -4.27
N ALA A 335 -19.00 17.90 -3.17
CA ALA A 335 -19.90 18.12 -2.05
C ALA A 335 -19.70 19.50 -1.41
N TRP A 336 -18.45 19.92 -1.18
CA TRP A 336 -18.15 21.27 -0.68
C TRP A 336 -18.53 22.34 -1.70
N GLY A 337 -18.28 22.10 -2.99
CA GLY A 337 -18.68 23.00 -4.07
C GLY A 337 -20.18 23.29 -4.10
N VAL A 338 -21.02 22.28 -3.84
CA VAL A 338 -22.49 22.45 -3.74
C VAL A 338 -22.91 23.34 -2.58
N LEU A 339 -22.27 23.20 -1.42
CA LEU A 339 -22.58 24.05 -0.26
C LEU A 339 -22.19 25.50 -0.53
N PHE A 340 -20.99 25.71 -1.10
CA PHE A 340 -20.50 27.06 -1.40
C PHE A 340 -21.25 27.72 -2.57
N SER A 341 -21.63 26.98 -3.59
CA SER A 341 -22.48 27.52 -4.67
C SER A 341 -23.86 27.90 -4.15
N GLY A 342 -24.41 27.12 -3.22
CA GLY A 342 -25.63 27.48 -2.48
C GLY A 342 -25.48 28.78 -1.70
N MET A 343 -24.38 28.94 -0.97
CA MET A 343 -24.09 30.19 -0.23
C MET A 343 -23.95 31.40 -1.16
N ILE A 344 -23.25 31.25 -2.29
CA ILE A 344 -23.10 32.32 -3.30
C ILE A 344 -24.47 32.66 -3.89
N LEU A 345 -25.29 31.65 -4.22
CA LEU A 345 -26.63 31.84 -4.74
C LEU A 345 -27.52 32.55 -3.72
N PHE A 346 -27.46 32.18 -2.44
CA PHE A 346 -28.16 32.86 -1.36
C PHE A 346 -27.78 34.34 -1.28
N LEU A 347 -26.49 34.66 -1.19
CA LEU A 347 -26.00 36.04 -1.16
C LEU A 347 -26.41 36.84 -2.41
N PHE A 348 -26.41 36.20 -3.58
CA PHE A 348 -26.83 36.82 -4.83
C PHE A 348 -28.32 37.08 -4.86
N LEU A 349 -29.15 36.13 -4.40
CA LEU A 349 -30.58 36.35 -4.30
C LEU A 349 -30.87 37.48 -3.29
N GLU A 350 -30.19 37.52 -2.13
CA GLU A 350 -30.29 38.59 -1.12
C GLU A 350 -29.93 40.00 -1.63
N SER A 351 -29.24 40.14 -2.76
CA SER A 351 -28.88 41.45 -3.34
C SER A 351 -30.05 42.29 -3.86
N GLY A 352 -31.27 41.75 -3.90
CA GLY A 352 -32.48 42.49 -4.30
C GLY A 352 -32.79 42.51 -5.80
N TRP A 353 -31.97 41.85 -6.62
CA TRP A 353 -32.17 41.76 -8.07
C TRP A 353 -33.38 40.88 -8.46
N PHE A 354 -33.76 39.93 -7.59
CA PHE A 354 -34.89 39.03 -7.80
C PHE A 354 -35.91 39.21 -6.67
N LYS A 355 -36.94 40.04 -6.91
CA LYS A 355 -37.93 40.41 -5.89
C LYS A 355 -38.93 39.28 -5.53
N ASN A 356 -39.14 38.27 -6.40
CA ASN A 356 -40.27 37.31 -6.28
C ASN A 356 -39.88 35.82 -6.33
N PHE A 357 -38.68 35.44 -5.88
CA PHE A 357 -38.26 34.04 -5.91
C PHE A 357 -38.61 33.31 -4.61
N SER A 358 -39.69 32.52 -4.59
CA SER A 358 -40.19 31.83 -3.38
C SER A 358 -39.22 30.82 -2.75
N LEU A 359 -38.25 30.31 -3.52
CA LEU A 359 -37.22 29.37 -3.04
C LEU A 359 -36.00 30.07 -2.42
N ARG A 360 -35.96 31.41 -2.38
CA ARG A 360 -34.83 32.19 -1.84
C ARG A 360 -34.46 31.77 -0.42
N PHE A 361 -35.46 31.52 0.43
CA PHE A 361 -35.30 31.17 1.83
C PHE A 361 -34.88 29.71 2.08
N TRP A 362 -34.83 28.86 1.05
CA TRP A 362 -34.57 27.41 1.19
C TRP A 362 -33.24 26.96 0.57
N VAL A 363 -32.48 27.91 -0.02
CA VAL A 363 -31.27 27.59 -0.79
C VAL A 363 -30.21 26.95 0.09
N ILE A 364 -30.02 27.46 1.32
CA ILE A 364 -28.98 26.98 2.23
C ILE A 364 -29.34 25.58 2.76
N GLU A 365 -30.59 25.34 3.10
CA GLU A 365 -31.14 24.07 3.59
C GLU A 365 -31.01 22.98 2.52
N ILE A 366 -31.40 23.29 1.29
CA ILE A 366 -31.30 22.34 0.16
C ILE A 366 -29.84 22.03 -0.15
N SER A 367 -28.98 23.06 -0.25
CA SER A 367 -27.56 22.87 -0.55
C SER A 367 -26.81 22.13 0.56
N SER A 368 -27.17 22.38 1.83
CA SER A 368 -26.56 21.67 2.96
C SER A 368 -27.00 20.21 3.04
N LEU A 369 -28.27 19.90 2.79
CA LEU A 369 -28.75 18.52 2.74
C LEU A 369 -28.05 17.75 1.60
N LEU A 370 -27.96 18.34 0.41
CA LEU A 370 -27.26 17.75 -0.73
C LEU A 370 -25.77 17.56 -0.43
N HIS A 371 -25.13 18.54 0.20
CA HIS A 371 -23.75 18.45 0.68
C HIS A 371 -23.55 17.25 1.61
N VAL A 372 -24.40 17.06 2.63
CA VAL A 372 -24.26 15.96 3.59
C VAL A 372 -24.43 14.60 2.91
N VAL A 373 -25.39 14.47 2.00
CA VAL A 373 -25.62 13.23 1.22
C VAL A 373 -24.40 12.91 0.34
N LEU A 374 -23.86 13.90 -0.38
CA LEU A 374 -22.69 13.73 -1.24
C LEU A 374 -21.43 13.39 -0.43
N MET A 375 -21.24 14.03 0.72
CA MET A 375 -20.16 13.68 1.66
C MET A 375 -20.29 12.24 2.17
N GLY A 376 -21.50 11.77 2.39
CA GLY A 376 -21.81 10.38 2.72
C GLY A 376 -21.31 9.37 1.70
N LEU A 377 -21.59 9.64 0.42
CA LEU A 377 -21.07 8.83 -0.69
C LEU A 377 -19.53 8.84 -0.72
N GLY A 378 -18.92 10.00 -0.48
CA GLY A 378 -17.47 10.14 -0.37
C GLY A 378 -16.85 9.36 0.80
N LEU A 379 -17.54 9.22 1.92
CA LEU A 379 -17.11 8.39 3.05
C LEU A 379 -17.24 6.89 2.73
N ALA A 380 -18.35 6.49 2.11
CA ALA A 380 -18.58 5.10 1.72
C ALA A 380 -17.51 4.60 0.72
N ASP A 381 -17.17 5.41 -0.28
CA ASP A 381 -16.12 5.06 -1.23
C ASP A 381 -14.74 4.96 -0.56
N ARG A 382 -14.44 5.86 0.38
CA ARG A 382 -13.21 5.81 1.16
C ARG A 382 -13.09 4.52 1.97
N VAL A 383 -14.16 4.09 2.65
CA VAL A 383 -14.16 2.83 3.41
C VAL A 383 -13.98 1.63 2.49
N LYS A 384 -14.60 1.65 1.30
CA LYS A 384 -14.42 0.61 0.29
C LYS A 384 -12.96 0.50 -0.16
N ILE A 385 -12.31 1.64 -0.43
CA ILE A 385 -10.89 1.69 -0.78
C ILE A 385 -10.02 1.16 0.36
N LEU A 386 -10.25 1.66 1.59
CA LEU A 386 -9.48 1.24 2.76
C LEU A 386 -9.61 -0.27 3.03
N SER A 387 -10.83 -0.80 2.92
CA SER A 387 -11.11 -2.23 3.08
C SER A 387 -10.40 -3.07 2.00
N ARG A 388 -10.34 -2.58 0.76
CA ARG A 388 -9.60 -3.23 -0.33
C ARG A 388 -8.10 -3.26 -0.04
N THR A 389 -7.51 -2.13 0.37
CA THR A 389 -6.09 -2.06 0.73
C THR A 389 -5.75 -2.96 1.90
N LEU A 390 -6.60 -2.99 2.94
CA LEU A 390 -6.40 -3.87 4.09
C LEU A 390 -6.46 -5.34 3.67
N THR A 391 -7.42 -5.72 2.82
CA THR A 391 -7.55 -7.09 2.33
C THR A 391 -6.33 -7.53 1.52
N VAL A 392 -5.77 -6.64 0.70
CA VAL A 392 -4.51 -6.91 -0.04
C VAL A 392 -3.35 -7.10 0.92
N LYS A 393 -3.15 -6.20 1.89
CA LYS A 393 -2.08 -6.32 2.90
C LYS A 393 -2.19 -7.60 3.73
N VAL A 394 -3.41 -7.99 4.14
CA VAL A 394 -3.65 -9.25 4.85
C VAL A 394 -3.28 -10.45 3.98
N ARG A 395 -3.58 -10.41 2.68
CA ARG A 395 -3.20 -11.46 1.73
C ARG A 395 -1.68 -11.55 1.55
N GLU A 396 -1.00 -10.42 1.41
CA GLU A 396 0.46 -10.35 1.31
C GLU A 396 1.13 -10.90 2.57
N LEU A 397 0.68 -10.49 3.76
CA LEU A 397 1.18 -11.01 5.03
C LEU A 397 0.97 -12.52 5.16
N ARG A 398 -0.21 -13.03 4.76
CA ARG A 398 -0.47 -14.49 4.75
C ARG A 398 0.45 -15.22 3.77
N PHE A 399 0.71 -14.64 2.60
CA PHE A 399 1.62 -15.23 1.62
C PHE A 399 3.05 -15.27 2.14
N ALA A 400 3.56 -14.15 2.68
CA ALA A 400 4.89 -14.07 3.29
C ALA A 400 5.05 -15.08 4.43
N LYS A 401 4.05 -15.21 5.31
CA LYS A 401 4.04 -16.21 6.38
C LYS A 401 4.12 -17.64 5.84
N ARG A 402 3.34 -17.99 4.82
CA ARG A 402 3.38 -19.33 4.19
C ARG A 402 4.74 -19.62 3.54
N VAL A 403 5.35 -18.63 2.89
CA VAL A 403 6.67 -18.79 2.29
C VAL A 403 7.72 -19.06 3.36
N ALA A 404 7.67 -18.32 4.49
CA ALA A 404 8.55 -18.55 5.63
C ALA A 404 8.36 -19.94 6.24
N GLU A 405 7.11 -20.34 6.53
CA GLU A 405 6.79 -21.68 7.07
C GLU A 405 7.25 -22.80 6.12
N ARG A 406 7.09 -22.62 4.80
CA ARG A 406 7.55 -23.60 3.80
C ARG A 406 9.08 -23.66 3.74
N SER A 407 9.77 -22.53 3.86
CA SER A 407 11.23 -22.47 3.93
C SER A 407 11.75 -23.18 5.18
N GLU A 408 11.16 -22.92 6.34
CA GLU A 408 11.52 -23.54 7.62
C GLU A 408 11.30 -25.07 7.59
N LYS A 409 10.13 -25.53 7.13
CA LYS A 409 9.88 -26.97 6.95
C LYS A 409 10.86 -27.62 5.98
N ARG A 410 11.20 -26.93 4.88
CA ARG A 410 12.19 -27.43 3.92
C ARG A 410 13.56 -27.53 4.57
N PHE A 411 14.01 -26.52 5.32
CA PHE A 411 15.29 -26.56 6.02
C PHE A 411 15.32 -27.66 7.08
N LYS A 412 14.27 -27.79 7.90
CA LYS A 412 14.16 -28.86 8.90
C LYS A 412 14.22 -30.25 8.26
N ASN A 413 13.48 -30.47 7.17
CA ASN A 413 13.53 -31.74 6.46
C ASN A 413 14.92 -32.00 5.85
N LEU A 414 15.57 -31.01 5.24
CA LEU A 414 16.93 -31.17 4.70
C LEU A 414 17.96 -31.46 5.79
N PHE A 415 17.82 -30.84 6.96
CA PHE A 415 18.69 -31.08 8.12
C PHE A 415 18.50 -32.50 8.67
N GLU A 416 17.25 -32.92 8.89
CA GLU A 416 16.92 -34.23 9.49
C GLU A 416 17.16 -35.42 8.55
N GLU A 417 16.86 -35.28 7.26
CA GLU A 417 16.95 -36.36 6.26
C GLU A 417 18.35 -36.50 5.64
N SER A 418 19.31 -35.64 6.00
CA SER A 418 20.70 -35.78 5.55
C SER A 418 21.27 -37.15 5.95
N GLU A 419 22.00 -37.80 5.03
CA GLU A 419 22.73 -39.04 5.33
C GLU A 419 23.95 -38.80 6.21
N GLU A 420 24.46 -37.57 6.19
CA GLU A 420 25.62 -37.15 6.95
C GLU A 420 25.20 -36.60 8.31
N PHE A 421 26.05 -36.80 9.32
CA PHE A 421 25.84 -36.23 10.63
C PHE A 421 26.07 -34.71 10.57
N LEU A 422 24.98 -33.95 10.65
CA LEU A 422 24.96 -32.50 10.72
C LEU A 422 24.69 -32.07 12.16
N PHE A 423 25.50 -31.14 12.66
CA PHE A 423 25.33 -30.59 14.00
C PHE A 423 25.70 -29.12 14.03
N THR A 424 25.11 -28.38 14.97
CA THR A 424 25.58 -27.04 15.34
C THR A 424 26.12 -27.07 16.75
N MET A 425 27.15 -26.28 17.03
CA MET A 425 27.70 -26.10 18.37
C MET A 425 28.01 -24.63 18.64
N ASP A 426 28.04 -24.25 19.92
CA ASP A 426 28.49 -22.91 20.31
C ASP A 426 30.02 -22.79 20.21
N THR A 427 30.53 -21.56 20.41
CA THR A 427 31.97 -21.28 20.35
C THR A 427 32.79 -22.01 21.42
N ASN A 428 32.13 -22.58 22.43
CA ASN A 428 32.78 -23.36 23.49
C ASN A 428 32.79 -24.87 23.18
N GLY A 429 32.30 -25.28 22.00
CA GLY A 429 32.29 -26.68 21.57
C GLY A 429 31.10 -27.50 22.09
N LYS A 430 30.09 -26.88 22.72
CA LYS A 430 28.89 -27.60 23.15
C LYS A 430 27.89 -27.73 22.02
N ILE A 431 27.44 -28.96 21.76
CA ILE A 431 26.46 -29.26 20.71
C ILE A 431 25.11 -28.62 21.06
N ARG A 432 24.54 -27.86 20.12
CA ARG A 432 23.24 -27.17 20.24
C ARG A 432 22.13 -27.91 19.51
N ASN A 433 22.42 -28.42 18.32
CA ASN A 433 21.51 -29.27 17.55
C ASN A 433 22.30 -30.39 16.87
N ALA A 434 21.65 -31.53 16.67
CA ALA A 434 22.14 -32.68 15.92
C ALA A 434 20.99 -33.26 15.10
N ASN A 435 21.27 -33.77 13.90
CA ASN A 435 20.28 -34.49 13.09
C ASN A 435 20.28 -35.99 13.40
N LYS A 436 19.23 -36.71 12.97
CA LYS A 436 19.07 -38.17 13.16
C LYS A 436 20.19 -39.04 12.59
N ALA A 437 21.04 -38.52 11.70
CA ALA A 437 22.15 -39.28 11.13
C ALA A 437 23.18 -39.71 12.19
N ILE A 438 23.28 -39.03 13.34
CA ILE A 438 24.16 -39.46 14.44
C ILE A 438 23.80 -40.86 14.98
N GLY A 439 22.51 -41.23 14.98
CA GLY A 439 22.07 -42.57 15.39
C GLY A 439 22.56 -43.66 14.44
N ARG A 440 22.58 -43.39 13.13
CA ARG A 440 23.13 -44.31 12.13
C ARG A 440 24.66 -44.37 12.15
N LEU A 441 25.31 -43.23 12.42
CA LEU A 441 26.76 -43.11 12.36
C LEU A 441 27.44 -43.65 13.63
N LEU A 442 26.89 -43.33 14.81
CA LEU A 442 27.49 -43.58 16.13
C LEU A 442 26.56 -44.30 17.14
N GLY A 443 25.26 -44.42 16.84
CA GLY A 443 24.29 -45.11 17.71
C GLY A 443 23.65 -44.24 18.80
N PHE A 444 23.92 -42.94 18.85
CA PHE A 444 23.31 -42.01 19.82
C PHE A 444 22.02 -41.40 19.27
N ASP A 445 21.06 -41.11 20.15
CA ASP A 445 19.91 -40.30 19.75
C ASP A 445 20.29 -38.81 19.72
N PRO A 446 19.75 -38.00 18.78
CA PRO A 446 20.10 -36.59 18.67
C PRO A 446 19.88 -35.79 19.95
N GLU A 447 18.80 -36.09 20.69
CA GLU A 447 18.47 -35.40 21.95
C GLU A 447 19.46 -35.72 23.07
N GLU A 448 20.10 -36.90 23.05
CA GLU A 448 21.08 -37.31 24.06
C GLU A 448 22.36 -36.49 23.99
N VAL A 449 22.77 -36.10 22.77
CA VAL A 449 24.05 -35.41 22.53
C VAL A 449 23.95 -33.89 22.63
N ILE A 450 22.74 -33.33 22.73
CA ILE A 450 22.57 -31.88 22.93
C ILE A 450 23.15 -31.50 24.29
N GLY A 451 24.04 -30.51 24.28
CA GLY A 451 24.74 -30.01 25.46
C GLY A 451 26.05 -30.74 25.80
N TRP A 452 26.35 -31.86 25.12
CA TRP A 452 27.65 -32.54 25.25
C TRP A 452 28.76 -31.67 24.66
N ASP A 453 29.97 -31.79 25.21
CA ASP A 453 31.17 -31.30 24.55
C ASP A 453 31.45 -32.20 23.34
N PHE A 454 31.61 -31.59 22.17
CA PHE A 454 31.89 -32.31 20.93
C PHE A 454 33.13 -33.23 21.06
N LEU A 455 34.13 -32.84 21.85
CA LEU A 455 35.35 -33.63 22.06
C LEU A 455 35.09 -34.93 22.83
N ASP A 456 33.96 -35.06 23.53
CA ASP A 456 33.61 -36.31 24.23
C ASP A 456 33.13 -37.40 23.29
N LEU A 457 32.75 -37.05 22.07
CA LEU A 457 32.43 -38.03 21.02
C LEU A 457 33.68 -38.70 20.44
N ILE A 458 34.87 -38.11 20.62
CA ILE A 458 36.14 -38.64 20.12
C ILE A 458 36.60 -39.78 21.04
N PHE A 459 36.86 -40.95 20.43
CA PHE A 459 37.39 -42.13 21.10
C PHE A 459 38.87 -41.94 21.46
N VAL A 460 39.27 -42.56 22.56
CA VAL A 460 40.59 -42.43 23.16
C VAL A 460 41.12 -43.83 23.50
N SER A 461 42.15 -44.29 22.78
CA SER A 461 42.82 -45.57 23.04
C SER A 461 44.15 -45.37 23.79
N GLY A 462 44.23 -45.84 25.05
CA GLY A 462 45.48 -45.93 25.81
C GLY A 462 46.18 -44.60 26.20
N VAL A 463 46.88 -44.61 27.32
CA VAL A 463 47.37 -43.43 28.07
C VAL A 463 48.28 -42.46 27.28
N LYS A 464 48.85 -42.85 26.12
CA LYS A 464 49.70 -41.97 25.28
C LYS A 464 49.02 -41.43 24.00
N ASN A 465 48.10 -42.15 23.37
CA ASN A 465 47.39 -41.67 22.16
C ASN A 465 46.12 -40.88 22.49
N ALA A 466 45.64 -41.00 23.73
CA ALA A 466 44.50 -40.29 24.32
C ALA A 466 44.50 -38.77 24.12
N SER A 467 45.67 -38.14 24.20
CA SER A 467 45.78 -36.69 24.13
C SER A 467 45.82 -36.17 22.70
N TYR A 468 46.39 -36.91 21.74
CA TYR A 468 46.69 -36.34 20.42
C TYR A 468 45.43 -36.07 19.58
N ALA A 469 44.46 -37.00 19.54
CA ALA A 469 43.25 -36.83 18.73
C ALA A 469 42.34 -35.69 19.24
N LYS A 470 42.16 -35.58 20.58
CA LYS A 470 41.41 -34.48 21.20
C LYS A 470 42.13 -33.14 21.05
N ILE A 471 43.46 -33.11 21.19
CA ILE A 471 44.27 -31.90 20.94
C ILE A 471 44.12 -31.45 19.49
N LEU A 472 44.26 -32.35 18.52
CA LEU A 472 44.11 -32.03 17.10
C LEU A 472 42.72 -31.46 16.78
N ALA A 473 41.65 -32.06 17.31
CA ALA A 473 40.30 -31.55 17.11
C ALA A 473 40.12 -30.16 17.76
N ARG A 474 40.70 -29.93 18.95
CA ARG A 474 40.67 -28.63 19.63
C ARG A 474 41.42 -27.56 18.85
N ASP A 475 42.64 -27.85 18.41
CA ASP A 475 43.45 -26.96 17.56
C ASP A 475 42.69 -26.59 16.28
N LYS A 476 41.97 -27.56 15.68
CA LYS A 476 41.17 -27.34 14.48
C LYS A 476 39.93 -26.47 14.71
N ILE A 477 39.32 -26.55 15.89
CA ILE A 477 38.23 -25.66 16.32
C ILE A 477 38.77 -24.25 16.57
N GLU A 478 39.91 -24.12 17.25
CA GLU A 478 40.56 -22.82 17.51
C GLU A 478 41.05 -22.16 16.20
N GLU A 479 41.62 -22.94 15.27
CA GLU A 479 41.99 -22.49 13.93
C GLU A 479 40.77 -21.95 13.17
N LEU A 480 39.61 -22.62 13.25
CA LEU A 480 38.37 -22.13 12.66
C LEU A 480 37.93 -20.80 13.29
N LEU A 481 37.95 -20.70 14.63
CA LEU A 481 37.50 -19.51 15.36
C LEU A 481 38.41 -18.29 15.09
N THR A 482 39.71 -18.52 14.90
CA THR A 482 40.71 -17.47 14.64
C THR A 482 40.79 -17.07 13.17
N THR A 483 40.82 -18.04 12.25
CA THR A 483 41.00 -17.78 10.81
C THR A 483 39.69 -17.56 10.06
N GLY A 484 38.56 -18.04 10.59
CA GLY A 484 37.27 -18.05 9.93
C GLY A 484 37.15 -18.99 8.73
N LYS A 485 38.22 -19.73 8.38
CA LYS A 485 38.24 -20.67 7.26
C LYS A 485 37.76 -22.05 7.69
N SER A 486 37.06 -22.76 6.80
CA SER A 486 36.58 -24.11 7.11
C SER A 486 37.74 -25.03 7.48
N SER A 487 37.59 -25.77 8.57
CA SER A 487 38.61 -26.66 9.12
C SER A 487 38.15 -28.11 8.98
N GLU A 488 39.05 -29.02 8.65
CA GLU A 488 38.73 -30.43 8.45
C GLU A 488 39.78 -31.31 9.14
N PHE A 489 39.32 -32.37 9.79
CA PHE A 489 40.17 -33.36 10.42
C PHE A 489 39.51 -34.74 10.41
N THR A 490 40.31 -35.77 10.65
CA THR A 490 39.83 -37.15 10.77
C THR A 490 40.17 -37.64 12.18
N ALA A 491 39.19 -38.22 12.87
CA ALA A 491 39.37 -38.77 14.19
C ALA A 491 38.55 -40.05 14.36
N GLU A 492 38.93 -40.85 15.35
CA GLU A 492 38.18 -42.02 15.78
C GLU A 492 37.09 -41.60 16.76
N PHE A 493 35.84 -42.01 16.52
CA PHE A 493 34.70 -41.67 17.35
C PHE A 493 34.18 -42.89 18.11
N ARG A 494 33.67 -42.65 19.32
CA ARG A 494 33.05 -43.68 20.16
C ARG A 494 31.68 -44.06 19.61
N GLN A 495 31.34 -45.34 19.66
CA GLN A 495 30.01 -45.84 19.31
C GLN A 495 29.26 -46.28 20.57
N LYS A 496 27.93 -46.15 20.59
CA LYS A 496 27.10 -46.49 21.76
C LYS A 496 27.06 -47.99 22.06
N PHE A 497 26.99 -48.81 21.00
CA PHE A 497 26.74 -50.25 21.11
C PHE A 497 27.94 -51.14 20.72
N VAL A 498 29.03 -50.56 20.22
CA VAL A 498 30.20 -51.27 19.70
C VAL A 498 31.47 -50.68 20.31
N LEU A 499 32.38 -51.55 20.79
CA LEU A 499 33.64 -51.13 21.42
C LEU A 499 34.69 -50.66 20.41
N GLU A 500 34.56 -51.06 19.15
CA GLU A 500 35.44 -50.61 18.07
C GLU A 500 35.15 -49.14 17.72
N PRO A 501 36.16 -48.26 17.70
CA PRO A 501 35.98 -46.90 17.24
C PRO A 501 35.71 -46.85 15.74
N ARG A 502 34.97 -45.82 15.30
CA ARG A 502 34.71 -45.58 13.89
C ARG A 502 35.50 -44.38 13.40
N GLN A 503 36.19 -44.52 12.27
CA GLN A 503 36.98 -43.42 11.70
C GLN A 503 36.07 -42.47 10.92
N ILE A 504 35.98 -41.22 11.39
CA ILE A 504 35.06 -40.21 10.85
C ILE A 504 35.85 -38.99 10.44
N ARG A 505 35.52 -38.46 9.26
CA ARG A 505 35.99 -37.17 8.81
C ARG A 505 34.98 -36.10 9.22
N VAL A 506 35.48 -35.05 9.87
CA VAL A 506 34.68 -33.92 10.35
C VAL A 506 35.15 -32.65 9.68
N ARG A 507 34.20 -31.94 9.08
CA ARG A 507 34.39 -30.62 8.52
C ARG A 507 33.58 -29.61 9.33
N LEU A 508 34.25 -28.55 9.77
CA LEU A 508 33.67 -27.47 10.56
C LEU A 508 33.69 -26.16 9.76
N GLN A 509 32.62 -25.39 9.90
CA GLN A 509 32.48 -24.08 9.28
C GLN A 509 31.82 -23.10 10.26
N LEU A 510 32.25 -21.85 10.24
CA LEU A 510 31.65 -20.80 11.04
C LEU A 510 30.35 -20.34 10.39
N LEU A 511 29.28 -20.29 11.16
CA LEU A 511 27.96 -19.80 10.76
C LEU A 511 27.67 -18.51 11.53
N ASP A 512 27.43 -17.42 10.80
CA ASP A 512 27.09 -16.13 11.37
C ASP A 512 25.56 -15.92 11.33
N LEU A 513 24.93 -15.94 12.50
CA LEU A 513 23.49 -15.72 12.67
C LEU A 513 23.18 -14.27 13.10
N GLY A 514 24.13 -13.36 12.95
CA GLY A 514 24.00 -11.92 13.22
C GLY A 514 24.13 -11.55 14.70
N SER A 515 23.39 -12.22 15.58
CA SER A 515 23.44 -11.96 17.04
C SER A 515 24.40 -12.90 17.78
N GLU A 516 24.66 -14.09 17.24
CA GLU A 516 25.59 -15.07 17.81
C GLU A 516 26.36 -15.78 16.69
N LYS A 517 27.63 -16.08 16.95
CA LYS A 517 28.45 -16.96 16.10
C LYS A 517 28.29 -18.39 16.58
N CYS A 518 27.99 -19.32 15.67
CA CYS A 518 27.98 -20.75 15.97
C CYS A 518 28.80 -21.52 14.94
N ILE A 519 29.18 -22.75 15.27
CA ILE A 519 29.93 -23.63 14.37
C ILE A 519 28.96 -24.66 13.80
N LEU A 520 28.90 -24.78 12.48
CA LEU A 520 28.22 -25.85 11.77
C LEU A 520 29.23 -26.96 11.46
N GLY A 521 28.95 -28.16 11.94
CA GLY A 521 29.76 -29.35 11.69
C GLY A 521 29.05 -30.35 10.78
N LYS A 522 29.83 -30.98 9.91
CA LYS A 522 29.44 -32.09 9.06
C LYS A 522 30.40 -33.25 9.26
N ALA A 523 29.88 -34.44 9.56
CA ALA A 523 30.66 -35.63 9.87
C ALA A 523 30.18 -36.83 9.03
N TYR A 524 31.12 -37.55 8.43
CA TYR A 524 30.84 -38.67 7.52
C TYR A 524 31.98 -39.71 7.53
N GLU A 525 31.66 -40.92 7.09
CA GLU A 525 32.59 -42.06 7.03
C GLU A 525 33.47 -42.05 5.77
N LEU A 526 34.70 -42.54 5.91
CA LEU A 526 35.63 -42.78 4.81
C LEU A 526 35.40 -44.18 4.23
N ASN A 527 34.67 -44.28 3.12
CA ASN A 527 34.61 -45.52 2.33
C ASN A 527 35.91 -45.70 1.53
N GLU A 528 36.95 -46.26 2.15
CA GLU A 528 38.04 -46.86 1.37
C GLU A 528 37.58 -48.23 0.84
N ASP A 529 37.86 -48.56 -0.42
CA ASP A 529 37.42 -49.80 -1.06
C ASP A 529 38.14 -51.02 -0.46
N VAL A 530 37.63 -51.48 0.69
CA VAL A 530 38.20 -52.53 1.55
C VAL A 530 38.43 -53.83 0.77
N PHE A 531 37.65 -54.10 -0.28
CA PHE A 531 37.68 -55.35 -1.03
C PHE A 531 38.91 -55.52 -1.90
N ALA A 532 39.50 -54.42 -2.36
CA ALA A 532 40.55 -54.50 -3.34
C ALA A 532 41.76 -55.28 -2.78
N ARG A 533 42.05 -55.22 -1.46
CA ARG A 533 43.18 -55.95 -0.81
C ARG A 533 43.10 -57.49 -0.86
N PHE A 534 41.95 -58.06 -1.21
CA PHE A 534 41.73 -59.51 -1.28
C PHE A 534 41.76 -60.09 -2.72
N ILE A 535 41.98 -59.26 -3.75
CA ILE A 535 41.93 -59.70 -5.17
C ILE A 535 43.23 -60.44 -5.56
N VAL A 536 43.11 -61.73 -5.94
CA VAL A 536 44.23 -62.57 -6.43
C VAL A 536 44.42 -62.47 -7.95
N SER A 537 43.32 -62.43 -8.70
CA SER A 537 43.30 -62.20 -10.15
C SER A 537 41.93 -61.68 -10.59
N GLU A 538 41.89 -60.92 -11.68
CA GLU A 538 40.65 -60.42 -12.27
C GLU A 538 40.66 -60.54 -13.80
N SER A 539 39.46 -60.70 -14.37
CA SER A 539 39.23 -60.72 -15.81
C SER A 539 37.89 -60.07 -16.11
N MET A 540 37.86 -59.12 -17.03
CA MET A 540 36.67 -58.32 -17.34
C MET A 540 36.59 -58.05 -18.85
N HIS A 541 35.36 -57.95 -19.36
CA HIS A 541 35.07 -57.66 -20.77
C HIS A 541 34.17 -56.43 -20.84
N PHE A 542 34.59 -55.44 -21.62
CA PHE A 542 33.90 -54.16 -21.79
C PHE A 542 33.55 -53.93 -23.25
N THR A 543 32.40 -53.30 -23.46
CA THR A 543 31.94 -52.81 -24.76
C THR A 543 31.73 -51.31 -24.63
N LEU A 544 32.47 -50.52 -25.40
CA LEU A 544 32.39 -49.06 -25.38
C LEU A 544 31.70 -48.56 -26.65
N ASN A 545 30.85 -47.56 -26.49
CA ASN A 545 30.39 -46.73 -27.60
C ASN A 545 31.46 -45.68 -27.99
N ASN A 546 31.22 -44.92 -29.04
CA ASN A 546 32.21 -44.04 -29.66
C ASN A 546 32.43 -42.70 -28.92
N TYR A 547 32.25 -42.64 -27.60
CA TYR A 547 32.51 -41.45 -26.80
C TYR A 547 33.95 -41.44 -26.26
N LEU A 548 34.75 -40.45 -26.67
CA LEU A 548 36.16 -40.33 -26.28
C LEU A 548 36.37 -40.32 -24.75
N ARG A 549 35.44 -39.71 -23.99
CA ARG A 549 35.48 -39.69 -22.52
C ARG A 549 35.48 -41.11 -21.90
N ASN A 550 34.90 -42.09 -22.57
CA ASN A 550 34.86 -43.45 -22.05
C ASN A 550 36.24 -44.13 -22.10
N ALA A 551 37.12 -43.70 -23.00
CA ALA A 551 38.51 -44.15 -23.00
C ALA A 551 39.27 -43.70 -21.73
N ASP A 552 39.02 -42.47 -21.26
CA ASP A 552 39.62 -41.95 -20.02
C ASP A 552 39.12 -42.71 -18.79
N LEU A 553 37.80 -42.90 -18.69
CA LEU A 553 37.19 -43.60 -17.57
C LEU A 553 37.65 -45.06 -17.50
N LEU A 554 37.62 -45.77 -18.64
CA LEU A 554 37.98 -47.17 -18.66
C LEU A 554 39.48 -47.38 -18.43
N SER A 555 40.37 -46.60 -19.07
CA SER A 555 41.82 -46.73 -18.85
C SER A 555 42.22 -46.48 -17.39
N ARG A 556 41.57 -45.54 -16.71
CA ARG A 556 41.75 -45.32 -15.27
C ARG A 556 41.28 -46.53 -14.48
N PHE A 557 40.06 -47.01 -14.73
CA PHE A 557 39.48 -48.18 -14.05
C PHE A 557 40.36 -49.43 -14.19
N LEU A 558 40.76 -49.78 -15.42
CA LEU A 558 41.59 -50.95 -15.73
C LEU A 558 42.99 -50.94 -15.09
N THR A 559 43.43 -49.79 -14.58
CA THR A 559 44.74 -49.62 -13.96
C THR A 559 44.69 -49.36 -12.46
N VAL A 560 43.50 -49.29 -11.84
CA VAL A 560 43.34 -49.08 -10.39
C VAL A 560 44.04 -50.19 -9.60
N ASN A 561 43.78 -51.45 -9.95
CA ASN A 561 44.34 -52.60 -9.23
C ASN A 561 45.80 -52.91 -9.63
N LEU A 562 46.25 -52.41 -10.78
CA LEU A 562 47.64 -52.57 -11.23
C LEU A 562 48.64 -51.88 -10.28
N ALA A 563 48.25 -50.76 -9.66
CA ALA A 563 49.10 -49.99 -8.75
C ALA A 563 49.60 -50.79 -7.53
N ARG A 564 49.01 -51.94 -7.25
CA ARG A 564 49.48 -52.86 -6.19
C ARG A 564 50.66 -53.72 -6.61
N PHE A 565 50.87 -53.92 -7.91
CA PHE A 565 51.87 -54.84 -8.44
C PHE A 565 53.11 -54.12 -8.99
N VAL A 566 52.99 -52.84 -9.35
CA VAL A 566 54.05 -52.03 -9.98
C VAL A 566 53.98 -50.57 -9.50
N GLY A 567 55.09 -49.84 -9.61
CA GLY A 567 55.16 -48.43 -9.21
C GLY A 567 54.30 -47.50 -10.08
N THR A 568 54.00 -46.31 -9.54
CA THR A 568 53.11 -45.30 -10.14
C THR A 568 53.50 -44.92 -11.57
N GLU A 569 54.80 -44.89 -11.89
CA GLU A 569 55.30 -44.59 -13.25
C GLU A 569 54.83 -45.62 -14.28
N VAL A 570 54.89 -46.91 -13.95
CA VAL A 570 54.46 -48.00 -14.83
C VAL A 570 52.94 -47.98 -15.01
N VAL A 571 52.20 -47.66 -13.94
CA VAL A 571 50.74 -47.50 -14.00
C VAL A 571 50.36 -46.36 -14.95
N ILE A 572 51.02 -45.20 -14.84
CA ILE A 572 50.77 -44.05 -15.70
C ILE A 572 51.13 -44.37 -17.15
N ALA A 573 52.25 -45.05 -17.40
CA ALA A 573 52.67 -45.44 -18.74
C ALA A 573 51.66 -46.39 -19.40
N ILE A 574 51.26 -47.46 -18.69
CA ILE A 574 50.27 -48.43 -19.17
C ILE A 574 48.91 -47.76 -19.40
N ARG A 575 48.47 -46.90 -18.47
CA ARG A 575 47.21 -46.14 -18.60
C ARG A 575 47.22 -45.26 -19.85
N THR A 576 48.31 -44.53 -20.08
CA THR A 576 48.47 -43.65 -21.23
C THR A 576 48.39 -44.44 -22.53
N CYS A 577 49.09 -45.58 -22.64
CA CYS A 577 49.03 -46.42 -23.83
C CYS A 577 47.64 -47.03 -24.09
N ILE A 578 46.97 -47.55 -23.06
CA ILE A 578 45.63 -48.12 -23.21
C ILE A 578 44.63 -47.06 -23.64
N ARG A 579 44.66 -45.88 -22.99
CA ARG A 579 43.83 -44.73 -23.34
C ARG A 579 43.99 -44.39 -24.82
N GLU A 580 45.23 -44.25 -25.27
CA GLU A 580 45.57 -43.92 -26.65
C GLU A 580 45.06 -44.98 -27.65
N ILE A 581 45.19 -46.26 -27.32
CA ILE A 581 44.71 -47.34 -28.19
C ILE A 581 43.19 -47.36 -28.26
N ILE A 582 42.49 -47.15 -27.14
CA ILE A 582 41.02 -47.07 -27.14
C ILE A 582 40.56 -45.85 -27.95
N ILE A 583 41.22 -44.70 -27.80
CA ILE A 583 40.92 -43.50 -28.60
C ILE A 583 41.10 -43.80 -30.09
N ASN A 584 42.22 -44.41 -30.49
CA ASN A 584 42.47 -44.76 -31.88
C ASN A 584 41.44 -45.77 -32.43
N SER A 585 41.03 -46.74 -31.62
CA SER A 585 39.95 -47.67 -31.96
C SER A 585 38.59 -46.97 -32.14
N ILE A 586 38.33 -45.88 -31.42
CA ILE A 586 37.12 -45.06 -31.60
C ILE A 586 37.26 -44.19 -32.86
N GLU A 587 38.32 -43.41 -32.98
CA GLU A 587 38.50 -42.40 -34.03
C GLU A 587 38.75 -43.04 -35.40
N HIS A 588 39.82 -43.81 -35.52
CA HIS A 588 40.27 -44.40 -36.78
C HIS A 588 39.54 -45.70 -37.09
N GLY A 589 39.19 -46.48 -36.06
CA GLY A 589 38.44 -47.73 -36.21
C GLY A 589 36.95 -47.51 -36.46
N ASN A 590 36.22 -47.13 -35.42
CA ASN A 590 34.76 -47.07 -35.48
C ASN A 590 34.21 -45.86 -36.22
N LEU A 591 34.77 -44.66 -36.03
CA LEU A 591 34.31 -43.43 -36.69
C LEU A 591 34.95 -43.24 -38.08
N ALA A 592 35.93 -44.07 -38.44
CA ALA A 592 36.65 -44.04 -39.72
C ALA A 592 37.20 -42.66 -40.09
N ILE A 593 37.68 -41.89 -39.10
CA ILE A 593 38.34 -40.61 -39.32
C ILE A 593 39.77 -40.90 -39.74
N SER A 594 40.24 -40.36 -40.87
CA SER A 594 41.62 -40.57 -41.30
C SER A 594 42.59 -39.68 -40.50
N PHE A 595 43.90 -39.98 -40.58
CA PHE A 595 44.91 -39.14 -39.94
C PHE A 595 44.98 -37.73 -40.55
N ASP A 596 44.78 -37.62 -41.85
CA ASP A 596 44.76 -36.35 -42.56
C ASP A 596 43.52 -35.52 -42.17
N GLU A 597 42.34 -36.14 -42.15
CA GLU A 597 41.08 -35.51 -41.70
C GLU A 597 41.19 -35.00 -40.26
N LYS A 598 41.83 -35.77 -39.37
CA LYS A 598 42.07 -35.37 -37.99
C LYS A 598 43.00 -34.16 -37.88
N THR A 599 44.07 -34.14 -38.68
CA THR A 599 45.08 -33.07 -38.64
C THR A 599 44.49 -31.77 -39.16
N GLU A 600 43.79 -31.81 -40.30
CA GLU A 600 43.07 -30.67 -40.87
C GLU A 600 42.00 -30.14 -39.90
N ALA A 601 41.19 -31.01 -39.30
CA ALA A 601 40.15 -30.59 -38.37
C ALA A 601 40.68 -30.03 -37.05
N LEU A 602 41.89 -30.42 -36.63
CA LEU A 602 42.58 -29.84 -35.47
C LEU A 602 43.13 -28.44 -35.78
N ASP A 603 43.75 -28.27 -36.95
CA ASP A 603 44.30 -26.98 -37.41
C ASP A 603 43.18 -25.94 -37.61
N GLU A 604 42.00 -26.37 -38.06
CA GLU A 604 40.82 -25.51 -38.21
C GLU A 604 39.98 -25.33 -36.94
N GLY A 605 40.31 -26.03 -35.84
CA GLY A 605 39.55 -25.99 -34.58
C GLY A 605 38.16 -26.67 -34.63
N ARG A 606 37.85 -27.42 -35.70
CA ARG A 606 36.55 -28.10 -35.94
C ARG A 606 36.52 -29.58 -35.55
N TYR A 607 37.58 -30.08 -34.92
CA TYR A 607 37.72 -31.49 -34.57
C TYR A 607 36.54 -32.09 -33.75
N LEU A 608 35.99 -31.34 -32.77
CA LEU A 608 34.83 -31.80 -32.00
C LEU A 608 33.54 -31.90 -32.85
N GLU A 609 33.38 -31.02 -33.84
CA GLU A 609 32.25 -31.04 -34.77
C GLU A 609 32.33 -32.24 -35.72
N LEU A 610 33.54 -32.56 -36.22
CA LEU A 610 33.79 -33.75 -37.05
C LEU A 610 33.42 -35.04 -36.30
N ILE A 611 33.89 -35.18 -35.05
CA ILE A 611 33.57 -36.32 -34.18
C ILE A 611 32.05 -36.41 -33.95
N GLN A 612 31.41 -35.28 -33.62
CA GLN A 612 29.97 -35.24 -33.38
C GLN A 612 29.17 -35.60 -34.64
N GLY A 613 29.61 -35.16 -35.82
CA GLY A 613 29.02 -35.50 -37.11
C GLY A 613 29.02 -37.02 -37.33
N ARG A 614 30.21 -37.64 -37.25
CA ARG A 614 30.37 -39.10 -37.41
C ARG A 614 29.60 -39.89 -36.33
N GLN A 615 29.53 -39.40 -35.10
CA GLN A 615 28.75 -40.04 -34.02
C GLN A 615 27.23 -40.01 -34.25
N LYS A 616 26.70 -39.02 -34.97
CA LYS A 616 25.26 -38.91 -35.27
C LYS A 616 24.85 -39.83 -36.42
N GLU A 617 25.77 -40.19 -37.30
CA GLU A 617 25.50 -41.09 -38.43
C GLU A 617 25.19 -42.51 -37.92
N PRO A 618 24.02 -43.09 -38.29
CA PRO A 618 23.61 -44.42 -37.82
C PRO A 618 24.62 -45.54 -38.14
N PHE A 619 25.38 -45.39 -39.23
CA PHE A 619 26.38 -46.35 -39.67
C PHE A 619 27.56 -46.46 -38.71
N TYR A 620 28.12 -45.33 -38.26
CA TYR A 620 29.26 -45.32 -37.33
C TYR A 620 28.83 -45.47 -35.86
N ASN A 621 27.70 -44.88 -35.47
CA ASN A 621 27.21 -44.87 -34.08
C ASN A 621 26.97 -46.27 -33.49
N ARG A 622 26.54 -47.23 -34.32
CA ARG A 622 26.26 -48.61 -33.87
C ARG A 622 27.52 -49.44 -33.61
N ARG A 623 28.69 -48.99 -34.07
CA ARG A 623 29.96 -49.70 -33.88
C ARG A 623 30.47 -49.54 -32.46
N THR A 624 31.07 -50.60 -31.92
CA THR A 624 31.58 -50.60 -30.54
C THR A 624 33.02 -51.05 -30.44
N VAL A 625 33.76 -50.52 -29.46
CA VAL A 625 35.12 -51.00 -29.13
C VAL A 625 34.99 -52.06 -28.04
N LYS A 626 35.55 -53.24 -28.28
CA LYS A 626 35.58 -54.36 -27.33
C LYS A 626 36.93 -54.40 -26.63
N VAL A 627 36.92 -54.29 -25.31
CA VAL A 627 38.12 -54.31 -24.47
C VAL A 627 38.02 -55.47 -23.49
N SER A 628 38.85 -56.49 -23.67
CA SER A 628 39.03 -57.56 -22.69
C SER A 628 40.28 -57.31 -21.88
N TYR A 629 40.19 -57.53 -20.59
CA TYR A 629 41.22 -57.22 -19.61
C TYR A 629 41.46 -58.43 -18.71
N SER A 630 42.71 -58.71 -18.38
CA SER A 630 43.05 -59.65 -17.33
C SER A 630 44.30 -59.21 -16.57
N LEU A 631 44.22 -59.26 -15.23
CA LEU A 631 45.31 -58.96 -14.32
C LEU A 631 45.52 -60.11 -13.34
N ASN A 632 46.78 -60.50 -13.15
CA ASN A 632 47.22 -61.37 -12.08
C ASN A 632 48.63 -60.99 -11.63
N ALA A 633 49.15 -61.66 -10.60
CA ALA A 633 50.47 -61.37 -10.03
C ALA A 633 51.67 -61.53 -10.99
N ARG A 634 51.48 -62.12 -12.19
CA ARG A 634 52.55 -62.35 -13.17
C ARG A 634 52.45 -61.43 -14.39
N ARG A 635 51.25 -61.07 -14.83
CA ARG A 635 51.03 -60.29 -16.05
C ARG A 635 49.73 -59.51 -16.01
N ILE A 636 49.71 -58.46 -16.83
CA ILE A 636 48.50 -57.74 -17.21
C ILE A 636 48.36 -57.84 -18.73
N GLY A 637 47.16 -58.17 -19.18
CA GLY A 637 46.83 -58.39 -20.58
C GLY A 637 45.60 -57.60 -21.00
N PHE A 638 45.68 -57.02 -22.21
CA PHE A 638 44.57 -56.31 -22.83
C PHE A 638 44.36 -56.84 -24.24
N LEU A 639 43.10 -57.08 -24.60
CA LEU A 639 42.68 -57.35 -25.96
C LEU A 639 41.68 -56.26 -26.36
N ILE A 640 42.11 -55.36 -27.23
CA ILE A 640 41.30 -54.23 -27.69
C ILE A 640 40.99 -54.45 -29.15
N GLY A 641 39.73 -54.35 -29.55
CA GLY A 641 39.35 -54.43 -30.96
C GLY A 641 38.17 -53.54 -31.30
N ASP A 642 38.18 -53.03 -32.51
CA ASP A 642 37.15 -52.20 -33.10
C ASP A 642 36.49 -52.89 -34.31
N GLU A 643 35.41 -52.28 -34.80
CA GLU A 643 34.63 -52.81 -35.92
C GLU A 643 34.98 -52.10 -37.25
N GLY A 644 36.14 -51.42 -37.30
CA GLY A 644 36.66 -50.74 -38.48
C GLY A 644 37.27 -51.66 -39.54
N GLU A 645 37.74 -51.04 -40.62
CA GLU A 645 38.41 -51.73 -41.73
C GLU A 645 39.84 -52.16 -41.38
N GLY A 646 40.40 -51.63 -40.29
CA GLY A 646 41.76 -51.90 -39.84
C GLY A 646 42.82 -51.16 -40.65
N PHE A 647 44.09 -51.44 -40.39
CA PHE A 647 45.21 -50.74 -41.03
C PHE A 647 46.42 -51.67 -41.21
N ASP A 648 47.27 -51.37 -42.19
CA ASP A 648 48.51 -52.11 -42.43
C ASP A 648 49.58 -51.74 -41.39
N TYR A 649 49.52 -52.44 -40.26
CA TYR A 649 50.43 -52.24 -39.13
C TYR A 649 51.88 -52.65 -39.43
N ARG A 650 52.15 -53.45 -40.49
CA ARG A 650 53.51 -53.93 -40.81
C ARG A 650 54.41 -52.80 -41.29
N LYS A 651 53.84 -51.83 -42.01
CA LYS A 651 54.55 -50.61 -42.44
C LYS A 651 55.03 -49.78 -41.26
N ILE A 652 54.23 -49.71 -40.20
CA ILE A 652 54.54 -48.93 -38.99
C ILE A 652 55.51 -49.68 -38.06
N LEU A 653 55.43 -51.02 -38.00
CA LEU A 653 56.31 -51.84 -37.15
C LEU A 653 57.76 -51.93 -37.63
N ASN A 654 58.02 -51.69 -38.93
CA ASN A 654 59.33 -51.77 -39.57
C ASN A 654 60.12 -50.44 -39.55
N LEU A 655 59.57 -49.37 -38.96
CA LEU A 655 60.26 -48.10 -38.77
C LEU A 655 61.26 -48.20 -37.59
N ASP A 656 62.51 -47.78 -37.81
CA ASP A 656 63.58 -47.77 -36.79
C ASP A 656 63.29 -46.75 -35.68
N ILE A 657 63.29 -47.22 -34.43
CA ILE A 657 62.96 -46.41 -33.23
C ILE A 657 63.96 -45.25 -33.04
N GLU A 658 65.23 -45.43 -33.44
CA GLU A 658 66.30 -44.44 -33.23
C GLU A 658 66.30 -43.29 -34.26
N LYS A 659 65.68 -43.46 -35.45
CA LYS A 659 65.63 -42.44 -36.51
C LYS A 659 64.47 -41.43 -36.40
N LEU A 660 63.59 -41.60 -35.42
CA LEU A 660 62.33 -40.84 -35.29
C LEU A 660 62.42 -39.57 -34.45
N ASN A 661 63.56 -39.29 -33.80
CA ASN A 661 63.73 -38.06 -33.02
C ASN A 661 63.93 -36.80 -33.89
N GLU A 662 64.19 -36.93 -35.20
CA GLU A 662 64.54 -35.81 -36.09
C GLU A 662 63.47 -35.43 -37.13
N THR A 663 62.36 -36.17 -37.25
CA THR A 663 61.30 -35.85 -38.23
C THR A 663 59.91 -35.85 -37.60
N SER A 664 59.27 -34.68 -37.61
CA SER A 664 57.91 -34.42 -37.11
C SER A 664 56.84 -35.11 -37.96
N LEU A 665 56.73 -36.44 -37.86
CA LEU A 665 55.54 -37.18 -38.27
C LEU A 665 54.68 -37.40 -37.02
N THR A 666 53.55 -36.71 -36.95
CA THR A 666 52.60 -36.71 -35.83
C THR A 666 51.84 -38.04 -35.70
N HIS A 667 51.92 -38.93 -36.71
CA HIS A 667 51.13 -40.16 -36.79
C HIS A 667 52.00 -41.40 -36.54
N GLY A 668 51.57 -42.28 -35.63
CA GLY A 668 52.25 -43.54 -35.29
C GLY A 668 52.98 -43.57 -33.94
N ARG A 669 53.11 -42.43 -33.25
CA ARG A 669 53.75 -42.32 -31.92
C ARG A 669 53.10 -43.19 -30.85
N GLY A 670 51.77 -43.35 -30.88
CA GLY A 670 51.03 -44.18 -29.92
C GLY A 670 51.38 -45.67 -30.00
N ILE A 671 51.59 -46.20 -31.22
CA ILE A 671 51.97 -47.61 -31.43
C ILE A 671 53.42 -47.85 -30.99
N LEU A 672 54.31 -46.91 -31.26
CA LEU A 672 55.72 -46.98 -30.83
C LEU A 672 55.87 -46.86 -29.31
N MET A 673 55.15 -45.91 -28.68
CA MET A 673 55.10 -45.78 -27.22
C MET A 673 54.58 -47.08 -26.59
N THR A 674 53.54 -47.69 -27.18
CA THR A 674 53.00 -48.97 -26.71
C THR A 674 54.06 -50.09 -26.76
N ARG A 675 54.94 -50.14 -27.77
CA ARG A 675 56.05 -51.11 -27.83
C ARG A 675 57.13 -50.87 -26.78
N SER A 676 57.36 -49.63 -26.36
CA SER A 676 58.30 -49.32 -25.29
C SER A 676 57.77 -49.76 -23.92
N VAL A 677 56.44 -49.73 -23.75
CA VAL A 677 55.78 -50.04 -22.48
C VAL A 677 55.45 -51.54 -22.37
N PHE A 678 54.85 -52.16 -23.38
CA PHE A 678 54.40 -53.57 -23.35
C PHE A 678 55.43 -54.55 -23.91
N ASP A 679 55.52 -55.75 -23.31
CA ASP A 679 56.50 -56.76 -23.74
C ASP A 679 56.01 -57.55 -24.97
N ILE A 680 54.69 -57.64 -25.16
CA ILE A 680 54.06 -58.25 -26.34
C ILE A 680 53.01 -57.28 -26.89
N VAL A 681 53.14 -56.95 -28.17
CA VAL A 681 52.15 -56.22 -28.97
C VAL A 681 51.90 -57.04 -30.23
N ARG A 682 50.68 -57.52 -30.44
CA ARG A 682 50.30 -58.29 -31.63
C ARG A 682 48.99 -57.80 -32.20
N PHE A 683 48.97 -57.51 -33.49
CA PHE A 683 47.75 -57.20 -34.24
C PHE A 683 47.24 -58.45 -34.97
N ASN A 684 45.93 -58.53 -35.20
CA ASN A 684 45.36 -59.51 -36.14
C ASN A 684 45.71 -59.15 -37.59
N GLU A 685 45.42 -60.05 -38.55
CA GLU A 685 45.75 -59.83 -39.97
C GLU A 685 45.14 -58.54 -40.53
N LYS A 686 43.90 -58.23 -40.15
CA LYS A 686 43.17 -57.02 -40.56
C LYS A 686 43.70 -55.73 -39.90
N GLY A 687 44.36 -55.82 -38.75
CA GLY A 687 44.87 -54.67 -38.01
C GLY A 687 43.84 -53.93 -37.13
N ASN A 688 42.61 -54.45 -36.99
CA ASN A 688 41.54 -53.86 -36.16
C ASN A 688 41.39 -54.50 -34.76
N ARG A 689 42.33 -55.36 -34.36
CA ARG A 689 42.40 -55.94 -33.01
C ARG A 689 43.84 -56.07 -32.57
N VAL A 690 44.14 -55.61 -31.34
CA VAL A 690 45.47 -55.65 -30.73
C VAL A 690 45.45 -56.39 -29.39
N LEU A 691 46.43 -57.28 -29.22
CA LEU A 691 46.78 -57.96 -27.98
C LEU A 691 48.02 -57.31 -27.39
N LEU A 692 47.88 -56.84 -26.15
CA LEU A 692 48.95 -56.22 -25.35
C LEU A 692 49.20 -57.06 -24.10
N ILE A 693 50.45 -57.42 -23.83
CA ILE A 693 50.82 -58.12 -22.59
C ILE A 693 52.04 -57.47 -21.97
N LYS A 694 51.93 -57.15 -20.67
CA LYS A 694 53.07 -56.76 -19.84
C LYS A 694 53.26 -57.80 -18.74
N TYR A 695 54.48 -58.32 -18.61
CA TYR A 695 54.89 -59.17 -17.52
C TYR A 695 55.31 -58.29 -16.33
N LEU A 696 54.66 -58.52 -15.19
CA LEU A 696 54.91 -57.82 -13.93
C LEU A 696 56.12 -58.45 -13.19
N LYS A 697 56.53 -59.67 -13.58
CA LYS A 697 57.76 -60.36 -13.17
C LYS A 697 58.45 -60.95 -14.40
N LYS A 698 59.77 -60.78 -14.56
CA LYS A 698 60.53 -61.23 -15.75
C LYS A 698 60.33 -62.74 -16.03
N PRO A 699 59.96 -63.16 -17.25
CA PRO A 699 59.90 -64.58 -17.63
C PRO A 699 61.31 -65.12 -17.98
N LEU A 700 61.64 -66.33 -17.51
CA LEU A 700 62.83 -67.09 -17.93
C LEU A 700 62.68 -67.45 -19.42
N ARG A 701 63.65 -67.07 -20.27
CA ARG A 701 63.65 -67.35 -21.72
C ARG A 701 63.77 -68.86 -21.98
N TYR A 702 62.78 -69.46 -22.64
CA TYR A 702 62.91 -70.78 -23.29
C TYR A 702 62.75 -70.62 -24.81
N LYS A 703 63.61 -71.32 -25.59
CA LYS A 703 63.64 -71.34 -27.07
C LYS A 703 62.28 -71.78 -27.63
N ARG A 704 61.81 -71.10 -28.68
CA ARG A 704 60.57 -71.42 -29.42
C ARG A 704 60.73 -72.70 -30.26
N GLU A 705 59.77 -73.62 -30.15
CA GLU A 705 59.33 -74.44 -31.28
C GLU A 705 58.14 -73.76 -31.98
N LYS A 706 58.09 -73.91 -33.31
CA LYS A 706 56.99 -73.40 -34.15
C LYS A 706 55.81 -74.36 -34.05
N THR A 707 54.64 -73.86 -33.66
CA THR A 707 53.36 -74.51 -33.96
C THR A 707 52.45 -73.53 -34.68
N SER A 708 52.00 -73.95 -35.86
CA SER A 708 50.96 -73.35 -36.68
C SER A 708 49.60 -73.52 -36.02
N PHE A 709 48.83 -72.43 -35.92
CA PHE A 709 47.39 -72.51 -35.70
C PHE A 709 46.68 -71.59 -36.70
N ASN A 710 45.96 -72.23 -37.62
CA ASN A 710 44.77 -71.68 -38.28
C ASN A 710 43.61 -71.77 -37.29
N VAL A 711 42.92 -70.65 -37.05
CA VAL A 711 41.47 -70.55 -36.79
C VAL A 711 40.99 -69.24 -37.38
#